data_AF-A0A2G3A250-F1
#
_entry.id   AF-A0A2G3A250-F1
#
_cell.length_a   1.000
_cell.length_b   1.000
_cell.length_c   1.000
_cell.angle_alpha   90.00
_cell.angle_beta   90.00
_cell.angle_gamma   90.00
#
_symmetry.space_group_name_H-M   'P 1'
#
loop_
_entity.id
_entity.type
_entity.pdbx_description
1 polymer ?
#
loop_
_entity_poly.entity_id
_entity_poly.type
_entity_poly.pdbx_seq_one_letter_code
_entity_poly.pdbx_strand_id
1 'polypeptide(L)'
;MATPSVSRVPPKPSANSPLTSTLKAYFIPFILFSASLVYQLIVIPRAFPPSHYDALGITPRSSIEEVNQAYEKLSSKWNSGVEVPSTIDFIKVRYAFELLTNHNWKRDYDLFSIDEQFHVIEKAKEQYAGRSISEITFPLLETIPFGPEDHAVDVINSENFLSKLETDKALLIQIFSLGSARCAQFSNEWKRIVTLLDGVANTGVIDLADVQLATYLAEKRPGGVPYFRHGNVPSVQFLAYYILLMIPHNLVRHEGELSIDSVTDWVATSILSLPRIRYYSKESMAQDFLLKSKPHKVKVIFFSQTGERATPFIRQAAKNYSAVATFAFVLWQEGESSLWWNMLGVESAPAIVFLKETGVKPVIHHGKFIILIYCYVNSSLFVDIMEKNKHQVLPQLRSVTSKELGCDARGFSRAGKDTKIWYCVVLVGRYSLELNTMRETMRRVQETLSKDGELTAVDQDLSSAPALLALKQKRLTFTWLDGEAQKSYCFFYINSEDSYETCGPRDMIDTAQLFIVRYDRNGTEDVGKQPTNKFSALYNVESDPASQLVAKYNGSNKIEEIVQWISEIIKDGDSKDLPSFKSRTPELVPEDADSSWSSWTQGTVSPSGGLNHRVKSLLNKIHDYIDDPRVGPFLLLAALISFGSVWFKRSQVAQSSKPNHSSQKSKEPEHLDHQTSEPDQSNQPNAKDVTMRKRRTRPRNDLVPPSMTDVDPKDAYQVEFSDSDTG
;
A
#
# COMPACT_ATOMS: atom_id res chain seq x y z
N MET A 1 -51.18 48.12 1.48
CA MET A 1 -50.11 49.14 1.47
C MET A 1 -49.02 48.65 0.53
N ALA A 2 -48.68 49.47 -0.46
CA ALA A 2 -47.88 49.12 -1.62
C ALA A 2 -46.36 49.18 -1.33
N THR A 3 -45.60 48.28 -1.95
CA THR A 3 -44.22 48.54 -2.39
C THR A 3 -43.96 47.81 -3.72
N PRO A 4 -43.12 48.37 -4.62
CA PRO A 4 -43.23 48.13 -6.06
C PRO A 4 -42.13 47.22 -6.63
N SER A 5 -42.45 46.63 -7.77
CA SER A 5 -41.56 45.88 -8.66
C SER A 5 -40.46 46.76 -9.24
N VAL A 6 -39.19 46.44 -8.98
CA VAL A 6 -38.03 47.04 -9.64
C VAL A 6 -37.52 46.10 -10.74
N SER A 7 -37.69 46.53 -11.99
CA SER A 7 -37.09 45.93 -13.18
C SER A 7 -35.57 46.14 -13.21
N ARG A 8 -34.77 45.08 -13.18
CA ARG A 8 -33.33 45.14 -13.49
C ARG A 8 -33.11 45.14 -15.00
N VAL A 9 -32.65 46.27 -15.52
CA VAL A 9 -32.01 46.38 -16.84
C VAL A 9 -30.63 45.70 -16.77
N PRO A 10 -30.22 44.86 -17.74
CA PRO A 10 -28.86 44.31 -17.78
C PRO A 10 -27.86 45.38 -18.25
N PRO A 11 -26.62 45.41 -17.72
CA PRO A 11 -25.64 46.42 -18.11
C PRO A 11 -25.10 46.15 -19.52
N LYS A 12 -24.89 47.23 -20.27
CA LYS A 12 -24.25 47.28 -21.59
C LYS A 12 -22.79 46.82 -21.47
N PRO A 13 -22.25 45.96 -22.36
CA PRO A 13 -20.85 45.56 -22.30
C PRO A 13 -19.93 46.74 -22.61
N SER A 14 -18.96 47.00 -21.73
CA SER A 14 -17.92 48.00 -21.91
C SER A 14 -16.99 47.60 -23.06
N ALA A 15 -16.76 48.53 -23.98
CA ALA A 15 -15.74 48.39 -25.01
C ALA A 15 -14.36 48.31 -24.35
N ASN A 16 -13.74 47.14 -24.38
CA ASN A 16 -12.34 46.99 -23.96
C ASN A 16 -11.46 47.85 -24.86
N SER A 17 -10.75 48.80 -24.27
CA SER A 17 -9.79 49.65 -24.98
C SER A 17 -8.71 48.80 -25.68
N PRO A 18 -8.18 49.20 -26.84
CA PRO A 18 -7.14 48.46 -27.55
C PRO A 18 -5.90 48.19 -26.68
N LEU A 19 -5.62 49.07 -25.71
CA LEU A 19 -4.55 48.93 -24.70
C LEU A 19 -4.73 47.72 -23.76
N THR A 20 -5.96 47.39 -23.36
CA THR A 20 -6.18 46.21 -22.48
C THR A 20 -6.02 44.90 -23.25
N SER A 21 -6.30 44.90 -24.55
CA SER A 21 -6.05 43.74 -25.42
C SER A 21 -4.56 43.52 -25.68
N THR A 22 -3.77 44.60 -25.80
CA THR A 22 -2.32 44.52 -26.02
C THR A 22 -1.58 44.08 -24.78
N LEU A 23 -1.95 44.59 -23.61
CA LEU A 23 -1.41 44.15 -22.32
C LEU A 23 -1.68 42.67 -22.06
N LYS A 24 -2.90 42.17 -22.34
CA LYS A 24 -3.22 40.74 -22.18
C LYS A 24 -2.45 39.83 -23.14
N ALA A 25 -2.17 40.28 -24.36
CA ALA A 25 -1.46 39.48 -25.36
C ALA A 25 0.04 39.33 -25.07
N TYR A 26 0.67 40.36 -24.51
CA TYR A 26 2.10 40.35 -24.18
C TYR A 26 2.43 39.97 -22.73
N PHE A 27 1.40 39.73 -21.89
CA PHE A 27 1.56 39.36 -20.49
C PHE A 27 2.41 38.09 -20.28
N ILE A 28 2.11 37.02 -21.04
CA ILE A 28 2.86 35.75 -20.95
C ILE A 28 4.32 35.90 -21.41
N PRO A 29 4.62 36.49 -22.60
CA PRO A 29 5.99 36.79 -23.00
C PRO A 29 6.77 37.63 -21.96
N PHE A 30 6.12 38.63 -21.36
CA PHE A 30 6.75 39.51 -20.37
C PHE A 30 7.05 38.79 -19.05
N ILE A 31 6.17 37.88 -18.60
CA ILE A 31 6.44 37.03 -17.44
C ILE A 31 7.64 36.12 -17.69
N LEU A 32 7.71 35.45 -18.84
CA LEU A 32 8.83 34.56 -19.17
C LEU A 32 10.16 35.32 -19.26
N PHE A 33 10.14 36.51 -19.84
CA PHE A 33 11.31 37.39 -19.91
C PHE A 33 11.76 37.87 -18.53
N SER A 34 10.81 38.31 -17.69
CA SER A 34 11.11 38.75 -16.32
C SER A 34 11.63 37.59 -15.47
N ALA A 35 11.05 36.40 -15.60
CA ALA A 35 11.52 35.19 -14.94
C ALA A 35 12.94 34.81 -15.38
N SER A 36 13.26 34.93 -16.68
CA SER A 36 14.62 34.71 -17.21
C SER A 36 15.63 35.70 -16.64
N LEU A 37 15.30 36.99 -16.56
CA LEU A 37 16.16 38.01 -15.95
C LEU A 37 16.41 37.75 -14.47
N VAL A 38 15.36 37.46 -13.71
CA VAL A 38 15.48 37.08 -12.29
C VAL A 38 16.34 35.83 -12.14
N TYR A 39 16.16 34.85 -13.03
CA TYR A 39 16.95 33.63 -13.02
C TYR A 39 18.45 33.94 -13.24
N GLN A 40 18.78 34.75 -14.26
CA GLN A 40 20.17 35.07 -14.58
C GLN A 40 20.85 36.01 -13.56
N LEU A 41 20.12 36.97 -12.99
CA LEU A 41 20.69 38.00 -12.12
C LEU A 41 20.67 37.64 -10.64
N ILE A 42 19.73 36.80 -10.19
CA ILE A 42 19.53 36.52 -8.77
C ILE A 42 19.71 35.03 -8.48
N VAL A 43 19.16 34.15 -9.32
CA VAL A 43 19.17 32.71 -9.06
C VAL A 43 20.53 32.10 -9.37
N ILE A 44 21.09 32.31 -10.56
CA ILE A 44 22.41 31.75 -10.94
C ILE A 44 23.52 32.17 -9.95
N PRO A 45 23.69 33.45 -9.57
CA PRO A 45 24.74 33.85 -8.64
C PRO A 45 24.58 33.28 -7.22
N ARG A 46 23.37 32.84 -6.84
CA ARG A 46 23.09 32.21 -5.54
C ARG A 46 23.09 30.69 -5.58
N ALA A 47 22.75 30.09 -6.73
CA ALA A 47 22.68 28.64 -6.95
C ALA A 47 24.05 28.02 -7.26
N PHE A 48 25.03 28.83 -7.67
CA PHE A 48 26.45 28.45 -7.73
C PHE A 48 27.18 29.02 -6.52
N PRO A 49 27.07 28.41 -5.33
CA PRO A 49 27.97 28.77 -4.24
C PRO A 49 29.42 28.53 -4.71
N PRO A 50 30.37 29.37 -4.29
CA PRO A 50 31.78 29.08 -4.53
C PRO A 50 32.06 27.68 -4.00
N SER A 51 32.65 26.84 -4.83
CA SER A 51 33.05 25.50 -4.40
C SER A 51 34.04 25.61 -3.23
N HIS A 52 34.19 24.54 -2.46
CA HIS A 52 35.20 24.51 -1.41
C HIS A 52 36.62 24.70 -1.97
N TYR A 53 36.83 24.37 -3.25
CA TYR A 53 38.03 24.69 -4.02
C TYR A 53 38.20 26.18 -4.29
N ASP A 54 37.12 26.91 -4.60
CA ASP A 54 37.14 28.36 -4.82
C ASP A 54 37.45 29.12 -3.52
N ALA A 55 37.01 28.62 -2.36
CA ALA A 55 37.37 29.17 -1.05
C ALA A 55 38.89 29.13 -0.81
N LEU A 56 39.57 28.10 -1.32
CA LEU A 56 41.02 27.93 -1.25
C LEU A 56 41.76 28.55 -2.46
N GLY A 57 41.04 29.02 -3.49
CA GLY A 57 41.60 29.60 -4.71
C GLY A 57 42.33 28.60 -5.60
N ILE A 58 41.91 27.33 -5.58
CA ILE A 58 42.52 26.22 -6.32
C ILE A 58 41.56 25.65 -7.36
N THR A 59 42.10 24.88 -8.30
CA THR A 59 41.30 24.22 -9.34
C THR A 59 40.43 23.10 -8.75
N PRO A 60 39.22 22.88 -9.30
CA PRO A 60 38.38 21.75 -8.89
C PRO A 60 39.11 20.41 -9.06
N ARG A 61 38.97 19.50 -8.08
CA ARG A 61 39.61 18.17 -8.06
C ARG A 61 41.15 18.18 -7.96
N SER A 62 41.71 19.27 -7.44
CA SER A 62 43.14 19.35 -7.08
C SER A 62 43.57 18.26 -6.09
N SER A 63 44.85 17.90 -6.08
CA SER A 63 45.42 16.88 -5.19
C SER A 63 45.39 17.32 -3.71
N ILE A 64 45.50 16.37 -2.78
CA ILE A 64 45.51 16.71 -1.33
C ILE A 64 46.75 17.54 -0.99
N GLU A 65 47.87 17.30 -1.68
CA GLU A 65 49.10 18.08 -1.55
C GLU A 65 48.90 19.54 -1.97
N GLU A 66 48.19 19.78 -3.08
CA GLU A 66 47.84 21.13 -3.53
C GLU A 66 46.90 21.86 -2.55
N VAL A 67 45.95 21.13 -1.95
CA VAL A 67 45.06 21.66 -0.90
C VAL A 67 45.87 22.10 0.31
N ASN A 68 46.83 21.28 0.77
CA ASN A 68 47.71 21.61 1.88
C ASN A 68 48.57 22.85 1.58
N GLN A 69 49.19 22.91 0.39
CA GLN A 69 50.01 24.06 -0.03
C GLN A 69 49.20 25.36 -0.12
N ALA A 70 47.97 25.28 -0.64
CA ALA A 70 47.08 26.45 -0.74
C ALA A 70 46.69 26.96 0.65
N TYR A 71 46.36 26.06 1.57
CA TYR A 71 46.03 26.42 2.95
C TYR A 71 47.24 27.01 3.70
N GLU A 72 48.44 26.43 3.57
CA GLU A 72 49.65 26.99 4.16
C GLU A 72 49.98 28.39 3.63
N LYS A 73 49.75 28.63 2.33
CA LYS A 73 49.92 29.95 1.71
C LYS A 73 48.91 30.99 2.24
N LEU A 74 47.66 30.59 2.49
CA LEU A 74 46.65 31.47 3.08
C LEU A 74 46.93 31.72 4.58
N SER A 75 47.26 30.67 5.32
CA SER A 75 47.61 30.73 6.73
C SER A 75 48.83 31.62 6.98
N SER A 76 49.89 31.51 6.17
CA SER A 76 51.08 32.35 6.28
C SER A 76 50.81 33.83 5.99
N LYS A 77 49.89 34.16 5.07
CA LYS A 77 49.44 35.54 4.82
C LYS A 77 48.68 36.14 6.00
N TRP A 78 47.83 35.34 6.66
CA TRP A 78 47.09 35.78 7.84
C TRP A 78 48.01 35.96 9.05
N ASN A 79 48.95 35.03 9.27
CA ASN A 79 49.92 35.10 10.36
C ASN A 79 50.93 36.24 10.20
N SER A 80 51.21 36.67 8.96
CA SER A 80 52.08 37.82 8.68
C SER A 80 51.37 39.18 8.77
N GLY A 81 50.06 39.21 9.02
CA GLY A 81 49.27 40.43 9.16
C GLY A 81 49.06 41.22 7.86
N VAL A 82 49.41 40.63 6.71
CA VAL A 82 49.29 41.27 5.38
C VAL A 82 47.82 41.40 4.96
N GLU A 83 47.00 40.41 5.31
CA GLU A 83 45.54 40.41 5.11
C GLU A 83 44.88 39.84 6.36
N VAL A 84 43.98 40.58 7.00
CA VAL A 84 43.17 40.08 8.13
C VAL A 84 41.86 39.53 7.56
N PRO A 85 41.63 38.21 7.58
CA PRO A 85 40.40 37.66 7.04
C PRO A 85 39.23 38.02 7.95
N SER A 86 38.04 38.13 7.37
CA SER A 86 36.82 38.14 8.19
C SER A 86 36.68 36.79 8.90
N THR A 87 36.13 36.78 10.12
CA THR A 87 35.89 35.53 10.89
C THR A 87 35.09 34.52 10.07
N ILE A 88 34.15 35.01 9.24
CA ILE A 88 33.31 34.19 8.36
C ILE A 88 34.12 33.56 7.23
N ASP A 89 35.00 34.30 6.57
CA ASP A 89 35.81 33.78 5.47
C ASP A 89 36.89 32.82 5.97
N PHE A 90 37.45 33.09 7.16
CA PHE A 90 38.34 32.15 7.84
C PHE A 90 37.64 30.82 8.13
N ILE A 91 36.41 30.83 8.68
CA ILE A 91 35.63 29.61 8.94
C ILE A 91 35.38 28.81 7.65
N LYS A 92 35.02 29.48 6.54
CA LYS A 92 34.79 28.82 5.24
C LYS A 92 36.06 28.16 4.71
N VAL A 93 37.20 28.86 4.76
CA VAL A 93 38.49 28.32 4.29
C VAL A 93 38.93 27.15 5.16
N ARG A 94 38.78 27.26 6.49
CA ARG A 94 39.12 26.18 7.42
C ARG A 94 38.25 24.96 7.20
N TYR A 95 36.95 25.15 7.02
CA TYR A 95 36.01 24.09 6.70
C TYR A 95 36.38 23.38 5.38
N ALA A 96 36.63 24.16 4.32
CA ALA A 96 37.02 23.64 3.02
C ALA A 96 38.33 22.83 3.11
N PHE A 97 39.30 23.30 3.89
CA PHE A 97 40.54 22.57 4.16
C PHE A 97 40.29 21.22 4.86
N GLU A 98 39.53 21.20 5.96
CA GLU A 98 39.26 19.97 6.71
C GLU A 98 38.46 18.95 5.87
N LEU A 99 37.50 19.40 5.07
CA LEU A 99 36.72 18.55 4.16
C LEU A 99 37.59 17.95 3.05
N LEU A 100 38.41 18.77 2.39
CA LEU A 100 39.22 18.35 1.23
C LEU A 100 40.50 17.59 1.61
N THR A 101 40.91 17.62 2.88
CA THR A 101 42.07 16.86 3.37
C THR A 101 41.70 15.40 3.67
N ASN A 102 40.45 15.13 4.05
CA ASN A 102 39.98 13.77 4.31
C ASN A 102 39.69 13.02 2.99
N HIS A 103 40.34 11.88 2.78
CA HIS A 103 40.20 11.09 1.55
C HIS A 103 38.75 10.62 1.27
N ASN A 104 37.97 10.31 2.31
CA ASN A 104 36.58 9.85 2.14
C ASN A 104 35.66 11.03 1.79
N TRP A 105 35.72 12.11 2.57
CA TRP A 105 34.90 13.31 2.30
C TRP A 105 35.22 13.96 0.97
N LYS A 106 36.50 14.04 0.59
CA LYS A 106 36.93 14.53 -0.72
C LYS A 106 36.35 13.69 -1.86
N ARG A 107 36.38 12.36 -1.77
CA ARG A 107 35.81 11.45 -2.78
C ARG A 107 34.30 11.69 -2.94
N ASP A 108 33.58 11.72 -1.82
CA ASP A 108 32.12 11.88 -1.81
C ASP A 108 31.71 13.25 -2.35
N TYR A 109 32.49 14.29 -2.05
CA TYR A 109 32.32 15.63 -2.59
C TYR A 109 32.63 15.72 -4.10
N ASP A 110 33.76 15.16 -4.55
CA ASP A 110 34.21 15.25 -5.94
C ASP A 110 33.37 14.43 -6.93
N LEU A 111 32.86 13.28 -6.47
CA LEU A 111 32.08 12.35 -7.30
C LEU A 111 30.58 12.62 -7.22
N PHE A 112 30.05 12.91 -6.03
CA PHE A 112 28.60 12.98 -5.80
C PHE A 112 28.12 14.35 -5.30
N SER A 113 29.04 15.31 -5.09
CA SER A 113 28.74 16.63 -4.50
C SER A 113 28.05 16.54 -3.14
N ILE A 114 28.42 15.55 -2.34
CA ILE A 114 27.90 15.36 -0.98
C ILE A 114 28.65 16.28 -0.02
N ASP A 115 27.89 17.13 0.68
CA ASP A 115 28.35 17.93 1.81
C ASP A 115 27.33 17.79 2.95
N GLU A 116 27.60 16.87 3.88
CA GLU A 116 26.71 16.58 5.01
C GLU A 116 26.81 17.60 6.15
N GLN A 117 27.97 18.25 6.26
CA GLN A 117 28.38 19.04 7.41
C GLN A 117 28.24 20.55 7.15
N PHE A 118 27.58 20.97 6.07
CA PHE A 118 27.35 22.39 5.76
C PHE A 118 26.73 23.18 6.94
N HIS A 119 25.84 22.56 7.71
CA HIS A 119 25.23 23.16 8.90
C HIS A 119 26.25 23.55 9.99
N VAL A 120 27.43 22.92 10.01
CA VAL A 120 28.53 23.28 10.91
C VAL A 120 29.05 24.68 10.59
N ILE A 121 29.07 25.07 9.31
CA ILE A 121 29.46 26.44 8.90
C ILE A 121 28.45 27.46 9.45
N GLU A 122 27.16 27.19 9.34
CA GLU A 122 26.11 28.10 9.81
C GLU A 122 26.15 28.23 11.34
N LYS A 123 26.23 27.10 12.06
CA LYS A 123 26.39 27.08 13.51
C LYS A 123 27.65 27.81 13.97
N ALA A 124 28.78 27.62 13.27
CA ALA A 124 30.03 28.31 13.57
C ALA A 124 29.94 29.83 13.30
N LYS A 125 29.24 30.25 12.23
CA LYS A 125 29.01 31.67 11.96
C LYS A 125 28.21 32.34 13.08
N GLU A 126 27.20 31.66 13.60
CA GLU A 126 26.38 32.16 14.73
C GLU A 126 27.18 32.17 16.03
N GLN A 127 27.85 31.07 16.36
CA GLN A 127 28.61 30.90 17.60
C GLN A 127 29.81 31.84 17.73
N TYR A 128 30.48 32.14 16.61
CA TYR A 128 31.69 32.97 16.58
C TYR A 128 31.44 34.36 15.98
N ALA A 129 30.18 34.80 15.87
CA ALA A 129 29.84 36.14 15.41
C ALA A 129 30.49 37.21 16.30
N GLY A 130 31.38 38.03 15.71
CA GLY A 130 32.06 39.13 16.41
C GLY A 130 33.23 38.71 17.32
N ARG A 131 33.61 37.42 17.36
CA ARG A 131 34.76 36.92 18.12
C ARG A 131 36.07 36.99 17.32
N SER A 132 37.20 37.00 18.03
CA SER A 132 38.54 36.95 17.43
C SER A 132 38.86 35.54 16.92
N ILE A 133 39.69 35.44 15.87
CA ILE A 133 40.05 34.15 15.22
C ILE A 133 40.72 33.19 16.23
N SER A 134 41.42 33.72 17.23
CA SER A 134 42.06 32.96 18.31
C SER A 134 41.11 32.28 19.29
N GLU A 135 39.83 32.67 19.31
CA GLU A 135 38.80 32.08 20.18
C GLU A 135 38.06 30.91 19.52
N ILE A 136 38.38 30.58 18.27
CA ILE A 136 37.77 29.48 17.52
C ILE A 136 38.42 28.16 17.94
N THR A 137 37.59 27.16 18.24
CA THR A 137 38.03 25.81 18.63
C THR A 137 38.18 24.93 17.39
N PHE A 138 39.27 24.16 17.28
CA PHE A 138 39.54 23.23 16.16
C PHE A 138 39.72 21.80 16.67
N PRO A 139 39.43 20.76 15.86
CA PRO A 139 38.89 20.81 14.48
C PRO A 139 37.43 21.27 14.41
N LEU A 140 37.00 21.81 13.27
CA LEU A 140 35.59 22.15 13.02
C LEU A 140 34.78 20.89 12.67
N LEU A 141 35.41 19.94 11.97
CA LEU A 141 34.83 18.66 11.59
C LEU A 141 35.36 17.55 12.49
N GLU A 142 34.47 16.91 13.25
CA GLU A 142 34.82 15.73 14.05
C GLU A 142 34.88 14.49 13.15
N THR A 143 36.01 13.78 13.18
CA THR A 143 36.14 12.47 12.56
C THR A 143 35.59 11.41 13.51
N ILE A 144 34.45 10.82 13.17
CA ILE A 144 33.91 9.69 13.93
C ILE A 144 34.60 8.41 13.43
N PRO A 145 35.30 7.66 14.30
CA PRO A 145 35.84 6.37 13.91
C PRO A 145 34.67 5.41 13.70
N PHE A 146 34.38 5.11 12.44
CA PHE A 146 33.33 4.18 12.05
C PHE A 146 33.97 2.87 11.56
N GLY A 147 33.74 1.78 12.29
CA GLY A 147 34.40 0.50 12.05
C GLY A 147 33.62 -0.40 11.10
N PRO A 148 34.29 -1.21 10.25
CA PRO A 148 33.63 -2.18 9.38
C PRO A 148 32.89 -3.28 10.16
N GLU A 149 33.23 -3.52 11.43
CA GLU A 149 32.52 -4.47 12.31
C GLU A 149 31.08 -4.04 12.65
N ASP A 150 30.74 -2.75 12.47
CA ASP A 150 29.37 -2.26 12.66
C ASP A 150 28.44 -2.65 11.51
N HIS A 151 28.96 -3.16 10.38
CA HIS A 151 28.17 -3.71 9.28
C HIS A 151 28.24 -5.24 9.27
N ALA A 152 27.66 -5.88 10.29
CA ALA A 152 27.33 -7.31 10.23
C ALA A 152 26.21 -7.64 9.20
N VAL A 153 25.97 -6.74 8.24
CA VAL A 153 24.90 -6.79 7.23
C VAL A 153 25.56 -6.96 5.86
N ASP A 154 24.92 -7.77 5.01
CA ASP A 154 25.36 -8.13 3.65
C ASP A 154 25.73 -6.90 2.79
N VAL A 155 27.04 -6.65 2.64
CA VAL A 155 27.58 -5.59 1.79
C VAL A 155 27.55 -6.05 0.34
N ILE A 156 26.85 -5.30 -0.50
CA ILE A 156 26.68 -5.59 -1.92
C ILE A 156 27.70 -4.80 -2.73
N ASN A 157 28.55 -5.52 -3.45
CA ASN A 157 29.48 -4.96 -4.43
C ASN A 157 28.95 -5.19 -5.85
N SER A 158 29.55 -4.50 -6.83
CA SER A 158 29.27 -4.63 -8.27
C SER A 158 29.27 -6.08 -8.78
N GLU A 159 30.13 -6.95 -8.25
CA GLU A 159 30.19 -8.38 -8.63
C GLU A 159 28.99 -9.20 -8.09
N ASN A 160 28.52 -8.88 -6.88
CA ASN A 160 27.45 -9.61 -6.20
C ASN A 160 26.07 -8.99 -6.40
N PHE A 161 25.98 -7.80 -6.99
CA PHE A 161 24.72 -7.09 -7.18
C PHE A 161 23.74 -7.91 -8.03
N LEU A 162 24.19 -8.47 -9.16
CA LEU A 162 23.32 -9.21 -10.08
C LEU A 162 22.73 -10.48 -9.43
N SER A 163 23.53 -11.23 -8.68
CA SER A 163 23.05 -12.46 -8.02
C SER A 163 22.02 -12.18 -6.92
N LYS A 164 22.08 -10.99 -6.27
CA LYS A 164 21.06 -10.55 -5.31
C LYS A 164 19.76 -10.13 -6.00
N LEU A 165 19.84 -9.61 -7.22
CA LEU A 165 18.68 -9.23 -8.02
C LEU A 165 17.92 -10.43 -8.61
N GLU A 166 18.57 -11.58 -8.83
CA GLU A 166 17.94 -12.78 -9.40
C GLU A 166 16.91 -13.46 -8.48
N THR A 167 16.75 -12.95 -7.25
CA THR A 167 15.76 -13.47 -6.31
C THR A 167 14.36 -12.90 -6.60
N ASP A 168 13.32 -13.73 -6.48
CA ASP A 168 11.91 -13.32 -6.65
C ASP A 168 11.44 -12.27 -5.62
N LYS A 169 12.27 -11.97 -4.62
CA LYS A 169 12.01 -11.01 -3.56
C LYS A 169 12.60 -9.66 -3.93
N ALA A 170 11.86 -8.61 -3.60
CA ALA A 170 12.35 -7.26 -3.83
C ALA A 170 13.48 -6.88 -2.86
N LEU A 171 14.35 -5.98 -3.28
CA LEU A 171 15.61 -5.64 -2.62
C LEU A 171 15.57 -4.19 -2.10
N LEU A 172 15.69 -4.02 -0.79
CA LEU A 172 15.89 -2.74 -0.13
C LEU A 172 17.40 -2.51 0.08
N ILE A 173 17.88 -1.36 -0.33
CA ILE A 173 19.30 -1.01 -0.36
C ILE A 173 19.53 0.25 0.47
N GLN A 174 20.47 0.20 1.40
CA GLN A 174 21.05 1.39 2.01
C GLN A 174 22.34 1.76 1.30
N ILE A 175 22.46 3.00 0.83
CA ILE A 175 23.72 3.56 0.36
C ILE A 175 24.33 4.38 1.50
N PHE A 176 25.57 4.07 1.86
CA PHE A 176 26.26 4.70 2.99
C PHE A 176 27.70 5.11 2.62
N SER A 177 28.26 6.01 3.42
CA SER A 177 29.68 6.37 3.40
C SER A 177 30.31 6.09 4.75
N LEU A 178 31.51 5.51 4.76
CA LEU A 178 32.31 5.30 5.97
C LEU A 178 32.71 6.61 6.66
N GLY A 179 32.71 7.74 5.93
CA GLY A 179 33.01 9.07 6.48
C GLY A 179 31.81 9.79 7.09
N SER A 180 30.60 9.24 6.97
CA SER A 180 29.35 9.93 7.34
C SER A 180 28.94 9.70 8.79
N ALA A 181 28.81 10.79 9.55
CA ALA A 181 28.28 10.75 10.91
C ALA A 181 26.81 10.30 10.97
N ARG A 182 26.02 10.67 9.95
CA ARG A 182 24.60 10.30 9.85
C ARG A 182 24.43 8.81 9.57
N CYS A 183 25.30 8.24 8.72
CA CYS A 183 25.33 6.80 8.48
C CYS A 183 25.69 6.03 9.75
N ALA A 184 26.61 6.56 10.53
CA ALA A 184 27.02 5.95 11.78
C ALA A 184 25.85 5.83 12.77
N GLN A 185 25.09 6.92 12.95
CA GLN A 185 23.91 6.93 13.80
C GLN A 185 22.81 5.99 13.31
N PHE A 186 22.57 5.94 11.99
CA PHE A 186 21.51 5.12 11.40
C PHE A 186 21.86 3.63 11.29
N SER A 187 23.11 3.23 11.48
CA SER A 187 23.56 1.84 11.35
C SER A 187 22.80 0.86 12.26
N ASN A 188 22.55 1.25 13.51
CA ASN A 188 21.80 0.46 14.49
C ASN A 188 20.32 0.34 14.11
N GLU A 189 19.73 1.43 13.61
CA GLU A 189 18.36 1.42 13.11
C GLU A 189 18.22 0.53 11.88
N TRP A 190 19.20 0.57 10.97
CA TRP A 190 19.24 -0.28 9.79
C TRP A 190 19.29 -1.76 10.15
N LYS A 191 20.14 -2.17 11.12
CA LYS A 191 20.15 -3.55 11.63
C LYS A 191 18.76 -3.98 12.09
N ARG A 192 18.03 -3.10 12.80
CA ARG A 192 16.65 -3.38 13.23
C ARG A 192 15.68 -3.47 12.05
N ILE A 193 15.80 -2.61 11.05
CA ILE A 193 14.99 -2.66 9.81
C ILE A 193 15.22 -3.98 9.06
N VAL A 194 16.48 -4.42 8.90
CA VAL A 194 16.85 -5.69 8.26
C VAL A 194 16.15 -6.85 8.95
N THR A 195 16.22 -6.91 10.28
CA THR A 195 15.56 -7.96 11.05
C THR A 195 14.02 -7.91 10.96
N LEU A 196 13.41 -6.73 10.80
CA LEU A 196 11.95 -6.58 10.62
C LEU A 196 11.45 -6.99 9.23
N LEU A 197 12.31 -6.88 8.22
CA LEU A 197 12.02 -7.22 6.83
C LEU A 197 12.42 -8.65 6.48
N ASP A 198 13.08 -9.36 7.40
CA ASP A 198 13.45 -10.75 7.19
C ASP A 198 12.23 -11.61 6.81
N GLY A 199 12.43 -12.46 5.82
CA GLY A 199 11.36 -13.24 5.18
C GLY A 199 10.46 -12.45 4.20
N VAL A 200 10.34 -11.13 4.32
CA VAL A 200 9.44 -10.27 3.51
C VAL A 200 10.15 -9.67 2.29
N ALA A 201 11.31 -9.05 2.49
CA ALA A 201 12.10 -8.43 1.43
C ALA A 201 13.59 -8.66 1.70
N ASN A 202 14.39 -8.72 0.63
CA ASN A 202 15.83 -8.78 0.76
C ASN A 202 16.37 -7.39 1.11
N THR A 203 17.45 -7.35 1.88
CA THR A 203 18.09 -6.11 2.29
C THR A 203 19.58 -6.17 2.01
N GLY A 204 20.19 -5.05 1.67
CA GLY A 204 21.65 -4.97 1.55
C GLY A 204 22.16 -3.55 1.68
N VAL A 205 23.47 -3.44 1.77
CA VAL A 205 24.16 -2.17 1.99
C VAL A 205 25.21 -1.97 0.91
N ILE A 206 25.31 -0.76 0.35
CA ILE A 206 26.29 -0.40 -0.69
C ILE A 206 27.16 0.75 -0.20
N ASP A 207 28.47 0.55 -0.22
CA ASP A 207 29.44 1.61 0.05
C ASP A 207 29.61 2.50 -1.18
N LEU A 208 29.64 3.82 -0.98
CA LEU A 208 30.02 4.79 -2.01
C LEU A 208 31.42 4.55 -2.59
N ALA A 209 32.28 3.78 -1.91
CA ALA A 209 33.56 3.33 -2.45
C ALA A 209 33.41 2.51 -3.74
N ASP A 210 32.32 1.77 -3.93
CA ASP A 210 32.01 1.12 -5.22
C ASP A 210 31.40 2.15 -6.19
N VAL A 211 32.29 2.92 -6.82
CA VAL A 211 31.91 4.03 -7.71
C VAL A 211 31.02 3.57 -8.86
N GLN A 212 31.21 2.36 -9.39
CA GLN A 212 30.42 1.88 -10.53
C GLN A 212 28.96 1.68 -10.13
N LEU A 213 28.73 0.98 -9.02
CA LEU A 213 27.40 0.68 -8.53
C LEU A 213 26.72 1.93 -7.94
N ALA A 214 27.46 2.74 -7.18
CA ALA A 214 26.96 3.99 -6.63
C ALA A 214 26.55 4.98 -7.72
N THR A 215 27.33 5.10 -8.81
CA THR A 215 27.00 5.95 -9.96
C THR A 215 25.77 5.45 -10.73
N TYR A 216 25.56 4.13 -10.77
CA TYR A 216 24.37 3.54 -11.39
C TYR A 216 23.09 3.87 -10.61
N LEU A 217 23.16 3.89 -9.27
CA LEU A 217 22.02 4.16 -8.38
C LEU A 217 21.79 5.65 -8.09
N ALA A 218 22.80 6.49 -8.30
CA ALA A 218 22.72 7.93 -8.11
C ALA A 218 21.76 8.61 -9.11
N GLU A 219 21.22 9.77 -8.73
CA GLU A 219 20.47 10.63 -9.65
C GLU A 219 21.42 11.36 -10.57
N LYS A 220 20.99 11.68 -11.79
CA LYS A 220 21.82 12.43 -12.74
C LYS A 220 21.24 13.83 -12.89
N ARG A 221 22.06 14.85 -12.62
CA ARG A 221 21.71 16.24 -12.99
C ARG A 221 21.56 16.35 -14.51
N PRO A 222 20.92 17.39 -15.05
CA PRO A 222 20.88 17.66 -16.49
C PRO A 222 22.27 17.69 -17.17
N GLY A 223 23.35 17.95 -16.39
CA GLY A 223 24.75 17.87 -16.81
C GLY A 223 25.38 16.48 -16.79
N GLY A 224 24.66 15.43 -16.42
CA GLY A 224 25.15 14.04 -16.37
C GLY A 224 25.96 13.67 -15.12
N VAL A 225 26.20 14.62 -14.22
CA VAL A 225 26.91 14.39 -12.95
C VAL A 225 26.00 13.62 -11.98
N PRO A 226 26.47 12.49 -11.40
CA PRO A 226 25.72 11.75 -10.39
C PRO A 226 25.64 12.55 -9.09
N TYR A 227 24.49 12.54 -8.43
CA TYR A 227 24.29 13.19 -7.13
C TYR A 227 23.24 12.46 -6.30
N PHE A 228 23.28 12.69 -4.98
CA PHE A 228 22.23 12.30 -4.05
C PHE A 228 21.53 13.56 -3.52
N ARG A 229 20.19 13.58 -3.55
CA ARG A 229 19.41 14.76 -3.17
C ARG A 229 19.71 15.18 -1.73
N HIS A 230 19.86 16.49 -1.53
CA HIS A 230 20.14 17.14 -0.24
C HIS A 230 21.42 16.67 0.47
N GLY A 231 22.35 15.98 -0.23
CA GLY A 231 23.52 15.39 0.43
C GLY A 231 23.16 14.36 1.51
N ASN A 232 21.94 13.81 1.47
CA ASN A 232 21.46 12.90 2.50
C ASN A 232 22.03 11.50 2.27
N VAL A 233 23.17 11.25 2.89
CA VAL A 233 23.72 9.92 3.12
C VAL A 233 23.53 9.64 4.63
N PRO A 234 22.85 8.54 5.01
CA PRO A 234 22.47 7.40 4.18
C PRO A 234 21.22 7.65 3.32
N SER A 235 21.21 7.11 2.11
CA SER A 235 20.02 7.09 1.26
C SER A 235 19.44 5.68 1.22
N VAL A 236 18.14 5.55 1.51
CA VAL A 236 17.43 4.27 1.46
C VAL A 236 16.67 4.20 0.15
N GLN A 237 16.94 3.14 -0.62
CA GLN A 237 16.41 2.93 -1.95
C GLN A 237 15.79 1.54 -2.06
N PHE A 238 14.72 1.42 -2.85
CA PHE A 238 14.08 0.14 -3.08
C PHE A 238 14.11 -0.22 -4.57
N LEU A 239 14.52 -1.45 -4.83
CA LEU A 239 14.60 -2.04 -6.16
C LEU A 239 13.68 -3.25 -6.24
N ALA A 240 12.67 -3.18 -7.12
CA ALA A 240 11.76 -4.29 -7.37
C ALA A 240 12.18 -5.06 -8.64
N TYR A 241 12.45 -6.36 -8.49
CA TYR A 241 12.82 -7.26 -9.59
C TYR A 241 11.81 -7.25 -10.75
N TYR A 242 10.51 -7.28 -10.44
CA TYR A 242 9.44 -7.35 -11.46
C TYR A 242 9.41 -6.14 -12.42
N ILE A 243 10.12 -5.06 -12.09
CA ILE A 243 10.03 -3.79 -12.81
C ILE A 243 11.24 -3.54 -13.74
N LEU A 244 12.33 -4.31 -13.59
CA LEU A 244 13.51 -4.13 -14.44
C LEU A 244 13.29 -4.58 -15.89
N LEU A 245 12.29 -5.44 -16.13
CA LEU A 245 11.96 -5.96 -17.47
C LEU A 245 11.12 -5.00 -18.33
N MET A 246 10.58 -3.90 -17.78
CA MET A 246 9.69 -3.03 -18.56
C MET A 246 10.17 -1.58 -18.71
N ILE A 247 10.91 -0.97 -17.76
CA ILE A 247 11.42 0.41 -17.92
C ILE A 247 12.68 0.62 -17.04
N PRO A 248 13.80 1.18 -17.55
CA PRO A 248 15.04 1.42 -16.77
C PRO A 248 14.94 2.56 -15.71
N HIS A 249 13.74 2.92 -15.24
CA HIS A 249 13.51 4.14 -14.43
C HIS A 249 12.76 3.95 -13.10
N ASN A 250 12.49 2.73 -12.64
CA ASN A 250 11.66 2.51 -11.44
C ASN A 250 12.47 2.12 -10.19
N LEU A 251 13.49 2.91 -9.91
CA LEU A 251 14.10 2.98 -8.58
C LEU A 251 13.24 3.90 -7.72
N VAL A 252 12.69 3.39 -6.62
CA VAL A 252 11.87 4.19 -5.70
C VAL A 252 12.72 4.53 -4.49
N ARG A 253 12.89 5.83 -4.21
CA ARG A 253 13.67 6.31 -3.08
C ARG A 253 12.75 6.70 -1.93
N HIS A 254 13.24 6.49 -0.73
CA HIS A 254 12.58 6.97 0.48
C HIS A 254 12.97 8.44 0.70
N GLU A 255 11.97 9.34 0.73
CA GLU A 255 12.15 10.78 0.96
C GLU A 255 11.73 11.21 2.39
N GLY A 256 11.39 10.25 3.26
CA GLY A 256 10.92 10.51 4.61
C GLY A 256 12.05 10.59 5.64
N GLU A 257 11.68 10.72 6.91
CA GLU A 257 12.63 10.62 8.02
C GLU A 257 13.23 9.21 8.09
N LEU A 258 14.54 9.14 8.31
CA LEU A 258 15.29 7.91 8.50
C LEU A 258 15.04 7.34 9.89
N SER A 259 13.82 6.86 10.12
CA SER A 259 13.42 6.13 11.32
C SER A 259 12.89 4.75 10.94
N ILE A 260 13.00 3.81 11.87
CA ILE A 260 12.57 2.42 11.68
C ILE A 260 11.11 2.35 11.22
N ASP A 261 10.22 3.09 11.87
CA ASP A 261 8.79 3.09 11.58
C ASP A 261 8.47 3.71 10.22
N SER A 262 9.17 4.78 9.84
CA SER A 262 8.99 5.48 8.57
C SER A 262 9.42 4.59 7.40
N VAL A 263 10.60 3.98 7.49
CA VAL A 263 11.14 3.11 6.42
C VAL A 263 10.30 1.84 6.29
N THR A 264 10.01 1.15 7.40
CA THR A 264 9.25 -0.10 7.36
C THR A 264 7.80 0.10 6.93
N ASP A 265 7.14 1.18 7.34
CA ASP A 265 5.78 1.49 6.88
C ASP A 265 5.75 1.86 5.39
N TRP A 266 6.73 2.62 4.91
CA TRP A 266 6.86 2.94 3.49
C TRP A 266 7.06 1.69 2.64
N VAL A 267 7.98 0.78 3.02
CA VAL A 267 8.17 -0.50 2.32
C VAL A 267 6.89 -1.33 2.35
N ALA A 268 6.26 -1.48 3.52
CA ALA A 268 5.06 -2.30 3.62
C ALA A 268 3.89 -1.73 2.80
N THR A 269 3.68 -0.41 2.81
CA THR A 269 2.48 0.21 2.23
C THR A 269 2.66 0.63 0.77
N SER A 270 3.70 1.42 0.50
CA SER A 270 3.89 2.07 -0.81
C SER A 270 4.47 1.11 -1.83
N ILE A 271 5.23 0.13 -1.36
CA ILE A 271 6.00 -0.76 -2.22
C ILE A 271 5.33 -2.14 -2.31
N LEU A 272 5.12 -2.81 -1.18
CA LEU A 272 4.55 -4.16 -1.14
C LEU A 272 3.02 -4.20 -1.15
N SER A 273 2.37 -3.03 -1.02
CA SER A 273 0.91 -2.90 -0.93
C SER A 273 0.29 -3.83 0.13
N LEU A 274 0.95 -3.93 1.29
CA LEU A 274 0.49 -4.71 2.43
C LEU A 274 -0.57 -3.94 3.22
N PRO A 275 -1.55 -4.64 3.81
CA PRO A 275 -2.62 -4.03 4.59
C PRO A 275 -2.09 -3.38 5.86
N ARG A 276 -2.65 -2.23 6.23
CA ARG A 276 -2.43 -1.61 7.55
C ARG A 276 -3.39 -2.23 8.56
N ILE A 277 -2.83 -2.78 9.64
CA ILE A 277 -3.61 -3.34 10.75
C ILE A 277 -3.81 -2.22 11.78
N ARG A 278 -5.06 -2.08 12.26
CA ARG A 278 -5.48 -0.97 13.12
C ARG A 278 -5.34 -1.31 14.60
N TYR A 279 -5.09 -0.26 15.37
CA TYR A 279 -5.26 -0.27 16.81
C TYR A 279 -6.72 -0.01 17.17
N TYR A 280 -7.22 -0.77 18.13
CA TYR A 280 -8.55 -0.62 18.70
C TYR A 280 -8.43 -0.34 20.20
N SER A 281 -9.23 0.61 20.67
CA SER A 281 -9.51 0.84 22.09
C SER A 281 -10.52 -0.19 22.60
N LYS A 282 -10.74 -0.24 23.92
CA LYS A 282 -11.77 -1.11 24.52
C LYS A 282 -13.17 -0.86 23.94
N GLU A 283 -13.53 0.39 23.64
CA GLU A 283 -14.86 0.75 23.10
C GLU A 283 -15.00 0.36 21.62
N SER A 284 -13.96 0.68 20.84
CA SER A 284 -13.96 0.42 19.39
C SER A 284 -13.74 -1.07 19.07
N MET A 285 -13.10 -1.83 19.95
CA MET A 285 -12.88 -3.26 19.74
C MET A 285 -14.19 -4.03 19.57
N ALA A 286 -15.15 -3.82 20.48
CA ALA A 286 -16.42 -4.53 20.42
C ALA A 286 -17.25 -4.12 19.19
N GLN A 287 -17.41 -2.82 18.96
CA GLN A 287 -18.30 -2.29 17.93
C GLN A 287 -17.69 -2.34 16.53
N ASP A 288 -16.43 -1.95 16.38
CA ASP A 288 -15.82 -1.78 15.05
C ASP A 288 -15.05 -3.00 14.57
N PHE A 289 -14.57 -3.85 15.47
CA PHE A 289 -13.85 -5.06 15.09
C PHE A 289 -14.72 -6.30 15.28
N LEU A 290 -15.21 -6.58 16.49
CA LEU A 290 -15.93 -7.83 16.76
C LEU A 290 -17.28 -7.91 16.05
N LEU A 291 -18.07 -6.83 15.98
CA LEU A 291 -19.38 -6.86 15.30
C LEU A 291 -19.28 -6.70 13.77
N LYS A 292 -18.35 -5.89 13.27
CA LYS A 292 -18.20 -5.67 11.81
C LYS A 292 -17.40 -6.76 11.10
N SER A 293 -16.57 -7.53 11.83
CA SER A 293 -15.85 -8.66 11.26
C SER A 293 -16.80 -9.77 10.83
N LYS A 294 -16.49 -10.41 9.71
CA LYS A 294 -17.33 -11.47 9.16
C LYS A 294 -17.34 -12.70 10.08
N PRO A 295 -18.50 -13.31 10.34
CA PRO A 295 -18.65 -14.35 11.35
C PRO A 295 -17.93 -15.67 11.02
N HIS A 296 -17.47 -15.85 9.79
CA HIS A 296 -16.74 -17.04 9.33
C HIS A 296 -15.22 -16.94 9.45
N LYS A 297 -14.69 -15.74 9.73
CA LYS A 297 -13.25 -15.51 9.86
C LYS A 297 -12.82 -15.65 11.31
N VAL A 298 -11.63 -16.22 11.51
CA VAL A 298 -10.97 -16.24 12.82
C VAL A 298 -10.45 -14.84 13.12
N LYS A 299 -10.71 -14.33 14.32
CA LYS A 299 -10.24 -12.99 14.72
C LYS A 299 -8.95 -13.14 15.50
N VAL A 300 -7.88 -12.54 15.00
CA VAL A 300 -6.55 -12.58 15.60
C VAL A 300 -6.27 -11.20 16.20
N ILE A 301 -6.08 -11.14 17.51
CA ILE A 301 -5.86 -9.90 18.24
C ILE A 301 -4.48 -9.93 18.87
N PHE A 302 -3.68 -8.90 18.58
CA PHE A 302 -2.36 -8.70 19.17
C PHE A 302 -2.45 -7.66 20.29
N PHE A 303 -1.97 -8.04 21.48
CA PHE A 303 -1.83 -7.13 22.62
C PHE A 303 -0.38 -6.66 22.70
N SER A 304 -0.17 -5.34 22.58
CA SER A 304 1.14 -4.69 22.66
C SER A 304 1.16 -3.70 23.83
N GLN A 305 2.28 -3.59 24.54
CA GLN A 305 2.47 -2.59 25.60
C GLN A 305 2.94 -1.24 25.04
N THR A 306 3.71 -1.24 23.95
CA THR A 306 4.43 -0.07 23.42
C THR A 306 3.64 0.71 22.38
N GLY A 307 2.60 0.11 21.78
CA GLY A 307 1.84 0.74 20.70
C GLY A 307 2.57 0.79 19.34
N GLU A 308 3.67 0.03 19.20
CA GLU A 308 4.42 -0.07 17.95
C GLU A 308 3.57 -0.61 16.78
N ARG A 309 3.74 -0.06 15.58
CA ARG A 309 2.98 -0.49 14.41
C ARG A 309 3.23 -1.97 14.09
N ALA A 310 2.22 -2.62 13.49
CA ALA A 310 2.35 -3.99 13.02
C ALA A 310 3.57 -4.15 12.09
N THR A 311 4.44 -5.11 12.41
CA THR A 311 5.66 -5.39 11.66
C THR A 311 5.33 -5.82 10.22
N PRO A 312 6.24 -5.59 9.25
CA PRO A 312 6.02 -5.98 7.86
C PRO A 312 5.63 -7.46 7.69
N PHE A 313 6.25 -8.35 8.47
CA PHE A 313 5.92 -9.78 8.46
C PHE A 313 4.47 -10.06 8.89
N ILE A 314 3.97 -9.43 9.95
CA ILE A 314 2.57 -9.60 10.39
C ILE A 314 1.61 -9.08 9.31
N ARG A 315 1.94 -7.97 8.64
CA ARG A 315 1.13 -7.44 7.53
C ARG A 315 1.14 -8.38 6.31
N GLN A 316 2.27 -9.02 6.02
CA GLN A 316 2.36 -10.06 5.00
C GLN A 316 1.49 -11.27 5.35
N ALA A 317 1.54 -11.73 6.60
CA ALA A 317 0.67 -12.80 7.08
C ALA A 317 -0.81 -12.39 7.00
N ALA A 318 -1.15 -11.15 7.34
CA ALA A 318 -2.50 -10.64 7.22
C ALA A 318 -3.01 -10.67 5.77
N LYS A 319 -2.15 -10.37 4.80
CA LYS A 319 -2.45 -10.52 3.36
C LYS A 319 -2.63 -11.99 2.96
N ASN A 320 -1.76 -12.89 3.42
CA ASN A 320 -1.81 -14.31 3.06
C ASN A 320 -3.05 -15.01 3.66
N TYR A 321 -3.42 -14.68 4.89
CA TYR A 321 -4.54 -15.27 5.61
C TYR A 321 -5.84 -14.45 5.53
N SER A 322 -5.91 -13.43 4.67
CA SER A 322 -7.07 -12.51 4.59
C SER A 322 -8.40 -13.22 4.30
N ALA A 323 -8.34 -14.39 3.66
CA ALA A 323 -9.50 -15.22 3.36
C ALA A 323 -10.11 -15.84 4.63
N VAL A 324 -9.28 -16.30 5.56
CA VAL A 324 -9.69 -17.11 6.72
C VAL A 324 -9.62 -16.36 8.05
N ALA A 325 -8.84 -15.27 8.13
CA ALA A 325 -8.59 -14.54 9.36
C ALA A 325 -8.62 -13.02 9.19
N THR A 326 -9.03 -12.32 10.24
CA THR A 326 -8.97 -10.85 10.37
C THR A 326 -8.09 -10.46 11.54
N PHE A 327 -7.26 -9.43 11.36
CA PHE A 327 -6.25 -9.04 12.33
C PHE A 327 -6.56 -7.68 12.98
N ALA A 328 -6.25 -7.55 14.27
CA ALA A 328 -6.36 -6.31 15.04
C ALA A 328 -5.23 -6.17 16.06
N PHE A 329 -4.89 -4.93 16.41
CA PHE A 329 -3.99 -4.60 17.52
C PHE A 329 -4.75 -3.91 18.66
N VAL A 330 -4.28 -4.14 19.88
CA VAL A 330 -4.75 -3.49 21.11
C VAL A 330 -3.55 -3.00 21.89
N LEU A 331 -3.64 -1.76 22.35
CA LEU A 331 -2.70 -1.24 23.33
C LEU A 331 -3.12 -1.75 24.72
N TRP A 332 -2.31 -2.61 25.32
CA TRP A 332 -2.56 -3.16 26.64
C TRP A 332 -2.06 -2.18 27.70
N GLN A 333 -2.95 -1.81 28.62
CA GLN A 333 -2.64 -0.95 29.76
C GLN A 333 -3.00 -1.68 31.06
N GLU A 334 -2.19 -1.52 32.10
CA GLU A 334 -2.41 -2.19 33.40
C GLU A 334 -3.77 -1.85 34.01
N GLY A 335 -4.24 -0.61 33.84
CA GLY A 335 -5.57 -0.18 34.31
C GLY A 335 -6.74 -0.90 33.64
N GLU A 336 -6.53 -1.53 32.49
CA GLU A 336 -7.54 -2.29 31.74
C GLU A 336 -7.32 -3.81 31.80
N SER A 337 -6.30 -4.26 32.53
CA SER A 337 -5.93 -5.68 32.64
C SER A 337 -7.09 -6.56 33.11
N SER A 338 -7.88 -6.10 34.09
CA SER A 338 -9.04 -6.82 34.61
C SER A 338 -10.15 -7.01 33.57
N LEU A 339 -10.35 -6.01 32.70
CA LEU A 339 -11.30 -6.09 31.59
C LEU A 339 -10.84 -7.14 30.57
N TRP A 340 -9.58 -7.07 30.14
CA TRP A 340 -9.02 -7.99 29.16
C TRP A 340 -8.91 -9.43 29.66
N TRP A 341 -8.64 -9.61 30.96
CA TRP A 341 -8.72 -10.90 31.64
C TRP A 341 -10.13 -11.47 31.62
N ASN A 342 -11.13 -10.68 32.02
CA ASN A 342 -12.52 -11.15 32.08
C ASN A 342 -13.12 -11.41 30.69
N MET A 343 -12.76 -10.61 29.68
CA MET A 343 -13.32 -10.70 28.33
C MET A 343 -12.63 -11.75 27.46
N LEU A 344 -11.30 -11.82 27.52
CA LEU A 344 -10.48 -12.60 26.58
C LEU A 344 -9.49 -13.54 27.27
N GLY A 345 -9.35 -13.51 28.60
CA GLY A 345 -8.39 -14.31 29.37
C GLY A 345 -6.95 -13.79 29.31
N VAL A 346 -6.73 -12.53 28.92
CA VAL A 346 -5.37 -11.99 28.75
C VAL A 346 -4.83 -11.45 30.07
N GLU A 347 -3.88 -12.16 30.68
CA GLU A 347 -3.20 -11.74 31.92
C GLU A 347 -2.20 -10.60 31.69
N SER A 348 -1.39 -10.71 30.64
CA SER A 348 -0.28 -9.80 30.37
C SER A 348 0.01 -9.74 28.87
N ALA A 349 0.49 -8.58 28.42
CA ALA A 349 1.08 -8.39 27.11
C ALA A 349 2.61 -8.62 27.15
N PRO A 350 3.27 -9.01 26.04
CA PRO A 350 2.71 -9.29 24.73
C PRO A 350 1.92 -10.61 24.69
N ALA A 351 0.77 -10.60 24.02
CA ALA A 351 -0.08 -11.78 23.85
C ALA A 351 -0.77 -11.79 22.49
N ILE A 352 -1.03 -12.99 21.97
CA ILE A 352 -1.79 -13.22 20.74
C ILE A 352 -3.05 -14.01 21.12
N VAL A 353 -4.22 -13.47 20.76
CA VAL A 353 -5.52 -14.08 21.03
C VAL A 353 -6.17 -14.50 19.72
N PHE A 354 -6.60 -15.76 19.67
CA PHE A 354 -7.38 -16.32 18.58
C PHE A 354 -8.82 -16.53 19.02
N LEU A 355 -9.73 -15.79 18.39
CA LEU A 355 -11.18 -15.95 18.53
C LEU A 355 -11.70 -16.73 17.32
N LYS A 356 -11.90 -18.03 17.52
CA LYS A 356 -12.39 -18.92 16.45
C LYS A 356 -13.87 -18.71 16.17
N GLU A 357 -14.70 -18.76 17.21
CA GLU A 357 -16.16 -18.67 17.11
C GLU A 357 -16.78 -18.06 18.38
N THR A 358 -18.04 -17.65 18.29
CA THR A 358 -18.85 -17.23 19.44
C THR A 358 -19.10 -18.39 20.39
N GLY A 359 -18.84 -18.19 21.69
CA GLY A 359 -19.04 -19.22 22.71
C GLY A 359 -17.94 -20.30 22.78
N VAL A 360 -16.83 -20.14 22.04
CA VAL A 360 -15.61 -20.93 22.23
C VAL A 360 -14.64 -20.14 23.10
N LYS A 361 -13.97 -20.80 24.05
CA LYS A 361 -12.92 -20.16 24.85
C LYS A 361 -11.79 -19.66 23.94
N PRO A 362 -11.35 -18.39 24.05
CA PRO A 362 -10.24 -17.86 23.28
C PRO A 362 -8.98 -18.71 23.46
N VAL A 363 -8.21 -18.90 22.38
CA VAL A 363 -6.88 -19.53 22.46
C VAL A 363 -5.86 -18.41 22.62
N ILE A 364 -5.09 -18.45 23.70
CA ILE A 364 -4.18 -17.37 24.09
C ILE A 364 -2.76 -17.90 24.10
N HIS A 365 -1.87 -17.17 23.44
CA HIS A 365 -0.44 -17.43 23.48
C HIS A 365 0.24 -16.29 24.23
N HIS A 366 0.66 -16.57 25.47
CA HIS A 366 1.32 -15.62 26.36
C HIS A 366 2.83 -15.56 26.15
N GLY A 367 3.37 -14.36 26.39
CA GLY A 367 4.71 -14.00 26.04
C GLY A 367 5.86 -14.46 26.95
N LYS A 368 5.73 -15.40 27.89
CA LYS A 368 6.91 -15.83 28.68
C LYS A 368 8.02 -16.47 27.82
N PHE A 369 7.70 -16.95 26.62
CA PHE A 369 8.66 -17.38 25.58
C PHE A 369 8.93 -16.30 24.51
N ILE A 370 8.27 -15.14 24.62
CA ILE A 370 8.28 -13.97 23.72
C ILE A 370 9.02 -12.78 24.40
N ILE A 371 9.27 -12.85 25.72
CA ILE A 371 9.81 -11.78 26.56
C ILE A 371 11.34 -11.76 26.62
N LEU A 372 12.06 -12.76 26.09
CA LEU A 372 13.52 -12.75 26.19
C LEU A 372 14.24 -11.82 25.22
N ILE A 373 13.59 -11.26 24.20
CA ILE A 373 14.26 -10.29 23.32
C ILE A 373 13.19 -9.33 22.78
N TYR A 374 13.53 -8.04 22.68
CA TYR A 374 12.81 -6.95 22.00
C TYR A 374 12.63 -7.19 20.48
N CYS A 375 12.28 -8.40 20.09
CA CYS A 375 12.53 -8.97 18.78
C CYS A 375 11.57 -10.15 18.55
N TYR A 376 10.73 -10.00 17.53
CA TYR A 376 10.42 -11.07 16.58
C TYR A 376 9.75 -12.32 17.15
N VAL A 377 8.44 -12.43 16.92
CA VAL A 377 7.92 -13.78 16.65
C VAL A 377 8.70 -14.29 15.44
N ASN A 378 9.48 -15.35 15.60
CA ASN A 378 10.14 -16.00 14.47
C ASN A 378 9.06 -16.28 13.41
N SER A 379 9.29 -15.85 12.18
CA SER A 379 8.30 -15.91 11.10
C SER A 379 7.71 -17.32 10.95
N SER A 380 8.55 -18.34 11.13
CA SER A 380 8.14 -19.74 11.14
C SER A 380 7.21 -20.10 12.30
N LEU A 381 7.56 -19.70 13.53
CA LEU A 381 6.75 -19.98 14.72
C LEU A 381 5.36 -19.34 14.61
N PHE A 382 5.28 -18.10 14.10
CA PHE A 382 3.99 -17.46 13.89
C PHE A 382 3.14 -18.19 12.85
N VAL A 383 3.74 -18.58 11.73
CA VAL A 383 3.05 -19.35 10.68
C VAL A 383 2.54 -20.67 11.26
N ASP A 384 3.33 -21.37 12.07
CA ASP A 384 2.91 -22.62 12.71
C ASP A 384 1.72 -22.42 13.67
N ILE A 385 1.73 -21.32 14.45
CA ILE A 385 0.61 -20.97 15.34
C ILE A 385 -0.63 -20.60 14.52
N MET A 386 -0.46 -19.86 13.42
CA MET A 386 -1.54 -19.52 12.49
C MET A 386 -2.12 -20.76 11.83
N GLU A 387 -1.31 -21.66 11.28
CA GLU A 387 -1.78 -22.89 10.64
C GLU A 387 -2.58 -23.79 11.58
N LYS A 388 -2.19 -23.85 12.87
CA LYS A 388 -2.95 -24.59 13.90
C LYS A 388 -4.29 -23.95 14.26
N ASN A 389 -4.43 -22.64 14.06
CA ASN A 389 -5.59 -21.87 14.52
C ASN A 389 -6.37 -21.15 13.39
N LYS A 390 -6.04 -21.38 12.12
CA LYS A 390 -6.62 -20.66 10.97
C LYS A 390 -8.10 -20.97 10.73
N HIS A 391 -8.57 -22.14 11.16
CA HIS A 391 -9.96 -22.57 10.98
C HIS A 391 -10.76 -22.40 12.25
N GLN A 392 -12.06 -22.15 12.06
CA GLN A 392 -13.05 -22.26 13.12
C GLN A 392 -13.17 -23.71 13.60
N VAL A 393 -13.71 -23.92 14.81
CA VAL A 393 -13.96 -25.29 15.31
C VAL A 393 -14.95 -26.02 14.40
N LEU A 394 -16.03 -25.32 14.01
CA LEU A 394 -16.94 -25.74 12.96
C LEU A 394 -16.77 -24.80 11.76
N PRO A 395 -16.00 -25.19 10.73
CA PRO A 395 -15.72 -24.30 9.60
C PRO A 395 -16.97 -24.01 8.76
N GLN A 396 -17.06 -22.76 8.27
CA GLN A 396 -18.08 -22.39 7.30
C GLN A 396 -17.74 -23.00 5.92
N LEU A 397 -18.74 -23.55 5.25
CA LEU A 397 -18.61 -24.11 3.91
C LEU A 397 -18.57 -22.98 2.87
N ARG A 398 -17.44 -22.88 2.16
CA ARG A 398 -17.13 -21.90 1.09
C ARG A 398 -16.24 -22.56 0.05
N SER A 399 -15.94 -21.85 -1.04
CA SER A 399 -15.19 -22.44 -2.16
C SER A 399 -13.79 -22.97 -1.80
N VAL A 400 -13.07 -22.31 -0.88
CA VAL A 400 -11.72 -22.78 -0.46
C VAL A 400 -11.85 -23.85 0.62
N THR A 401 -12.68 -23.61 1.64
CA THR A 401 -12.86 -24.54 2.77
C THR A 401 -13.50 -25.87 2.34
N SER A 402 -14.41 -25.87 1.36
CA SER A 402 -15.03 -27.09 0.83
C SER A 402 -14.02 -28.07 0.27
N LYS A 403 -12.99 -27.59 -0.44
CA LYS A 403 -11.90 -28.42 -0.97
C LYS A 403 -11.02 -28.99 0.14
N GLU A 404 -10.68 -28.18 1.14
CA GLU A 404 -9.86 -28.61 2.28
C GLU A 404 -10.59 -29.63 3.18
N LEU A 405 -11.90 -29.47 3.33
CA LEU A 405 -12.74 -30.34 4.16
C LEU A 405 -13.23 -31.58 3.41
N GLY A 406 -13.18 -31.57 2.08
CA GLY A 406 -13.74 -32.63 1.24
C GLY A 406 -15.27 -32.57 1.15
N CYS A 407 -15.87 -31.41 1.36
CA CYS A 407 -17.29 -31.16 1.19
C CYS A 407 -17.55 -30.53 -0.19
N ASP A 408 -16.93 -31.09 -1.23
CA ASP A 408 -17.04 -30.61 -2.62
C ASP A 408 -17.37 -31.79 -3.54
N ALA A 409 -18.42 -31.62 -4.33
CA ALA A 409 -18.87 -32.55 -5.35
C ALA A 409 -17.84 -32.79 -6.48
N ARG A 410 -16.86 -31.88 -6.61
CA ARG A 410 -15.70 -32.04 -7.51
C ARG A 410 -14.76 -33.19 -7.11
N GLY A 411 -15.11 -33.93 -6.06
CA GLY A 411 -14.43 -35.16 -5.70
C GLY A 411 -13.17 -34.94 -4.88
N PHE A 412 -13.04 -33.81 -4.16
CA PHE A 412 -11.98 -33.63 -3.18
C PHE A 412 -12.36 -34.36 -1.89
N SER A 413 -11.47 -35.21 -1.37
CA SER A 413 -11.67 -35.91 -0.09
C SER A 413 -10.51 -35.62 0.84
N ARG A 414 -10.82 -35.31 2.10
CA ARG A 414 -9.85 -35.08 3.16
C ARG A 414 -9.10 -36.36 3.57
N ALA A 415 -9.71 -37.52 3.36
CA ALA A 415 -9.12 -38.83 3.67
C ALA A 415 -8.12 -39.31 2.58
N GLY A 416 -7.98 -38.56 1.48
CA GLY A 416 -7.03 -38.84 0.40
C GLY A 416 -7.67 -39.30 -0.91
N LYS A 417 -6.84 -39.45 -1.94
CA LYS A 417 -7.27 -39.79 -3.31
C LYS A 417 -7.77 -41.23 -3.47
N ASP A 418 -7.43 -42.12 -2.54
CA ASP A 418 -7.81 -43.54 -2.63
C ASP A 418 -9.17 -43.84 -2.00
N THR A 419 -9.72 -42.89 -1.24
CA THR A 419 -11.04 -43.05 -0.62
C THR A 419 -12.17 -42.87 -1.63
N LYS A 420 -13.01 -43.90 -1.76
CA LYS A 420 -14.18 -43.90 -2.66
C LYS A 420 -15.37 -43.17 -2.07
N ILE A 421 -15.66 -43.40 -0.79
CA ILE A 421 -16.84 -42.88 -0.10
C ILE A 421 -16.41 -41.99 1.06
N TRP A 422 -17.03 -40.83 1.20
CA TRP A 422 -16.87 -39.95 2.37
C TRP A 422 -18.14 -39.15 2.63
N TYR A 423 -18.21 -38.55 3.81
CA TYR A 423 -19.41 -37.94 4.37
C TYR A 423 -19.14 -36.51 4.85
N CYS A 424 -20.03 -35.60 4.51
CA CYS A 424 -20.02 -34.23 5.01
C CYS A 424 -21.35 -33.92 5.69
N VAL A 425 -21.31 -33.63 6.99
CA VAL A 425 -22.44 -33.14 7.76
C VAL A 425 -22.46 -31.63 7.65
N VAL A 426 -23.57 -31.08 7.16
CA VAL A 426 -23.75 -29.66 6.90
C VAL A 426 -24.92 -29.15 7.73
N LEU A 427 -24.63 -28.26 8.67
CA LEU A 427 -25.61 -27.47 9.39
C LEU A 427 -25.93 -26.21 8.59
N VAL A 428 -27.19 -25.94 8.30
CA VAL A 428 -27.59 -24.81 7.45
C VAL A 428 -28.60 -23.94 8.16
N GLY A 429 -28.44 -22.64 8.04
CA GLY A 429 -29.40 -21.67 8.54
C GLY A 429 -28.98 -20.24 8.26
N ARG A 430 -29.88 -19.30 8.53
CA ARG A 430 -29.57 -17.87 8.58
C ARG A 430 -28.77 -17.57 9.84
N TYR A 431 -27.90 -16.57 9.80
CA TYR A 431 -27.12 -16.17 10.97
C TYR A 431 -28.04 -15.58 12.06
N SER A 432 -28.50 -16.45 12.97
CA SER A 432 -29.47 -16.16 14.03
C SER A 432 -29.05 -16.81 15.36
N LEU A 433 -29.82 -16.53 16.42
CA LEU A 433 -29.62 -17.19 17.72
C LEU A 433 -29.78 -18.72 17.59
N GLU A 434 -30.77 -19.17 16.81
CA GLU A 434 -31.06 -20.60 16.61
C GLU A 434 -29.90 -21.33 15.95
N LEU A 435 -29.33 -20.75 14.87
CA LEU A 435 -28.16 -21.32 14.23
C LEU A 435 -26.97 -21.40 15.19
N ASN A 436 -26.74 -20.37 16.01
CA ASN A 436 -25.66 -20.37 17.00
C ASN A 436 -25.87 -21.46 18.06
N THR A 437 -27.10 -21.66 18.54
CA THR A 437 -27.43 -22.76 19.46
C THR A 437 -27.19 -24.11 18.81
N MET A 438 -27.58 -24.31 17.55
CA MET A 438 -27.34 -25.56 16.84
C MET A 438 -25.84 -25.80 16.56
N ARG A 439 -25.07 -24.75 16.28
CA ARG A 439 -23.61 -24.83 16.16
C ARG A 439 -22.95 -25.28 17.46
N GLU A 440 -23.43 -24.81 18.61
CA GLU A 440 -23.00 -25.30 19.92
C GLU A 440 -23.30 -26.79 20.11
N THR A 441 -24.51 -27.24 19.78
CA THR A 441 -24.87 -28.66 19.83
C THR A 441 -23.98 -29.50 18.92
N MET A 442 -23.74 -29.05 17.69
CA MET A 442 -22.90 -29.79 16.73
C MET A 442 -21.44 -29.87 17.17
N ARG A 443 -20.90 -28.83 17.81
CA ARG A 443 -19.57 -28.87 18.45
C ARG A 443 -19.52 -29.94 19.54
N ARG A 444 -20.54 -30.01 20.40
CA ARG A 444 -20.60 -31.04 21.46
C ARG A 444 -20.68 -32.44 20.87
N VAL A 445 -21.47 -32.66 19.82
CA VAL A 445 -21.51 -33.94 19.08
C VAL A 445 -20.13 -34.31 18.54
N GLN A 446 -19.43 -33.36 17.90
CA GLN A 446 -18.08 -33.59 17.40
C GLN A 446 -17.09 -33.90 18.52
N GLU A 447 -17.20 -33.22 19.67
CA GLU A 447 -16.38 -33.49 20.86
C GLU A 447 -16.68 -34.88 21.47
N THR A 448 -17.95 -35.28 21.58
CA THR A 448 -18.34 -36.61 22.07
C THR A 448 -17.75 -37.70 21.19
N LEU A 449 -17.92 -37.59 19.86
CA LEU A 449 -17.32 -38.53 18.90
C LEU A 449 -15.79 -38.57 18.93
N SER A 450 -15.15 -37.47 19.36
CA SER A 450 -13.69 -37.39 19.49
C SER A 450 -13.17 -37.99 20.80
N LYS A 451 -13.90 -37.81 21.92
CA LYS A 451 -13.52 -38.29 23.27
C LYS A 451 -13.73 -39.80 23.44
N ASP A 452 -14.79 -40.36 22.87
CA ASP A 452 -15.06 -41.82 22.90
C ASP A 452 -13.98 -42.64 22.16
N GLY A 453 -13.06 -41.95 21.46
CA GLY A 453 -11.94 -42.56 20.75
C GLY A 453 -10.78 -43.01 21.65
N GLU A 454 -10.70 -42.57 22.91
CA GLU A 454 -9.64 -42.92 23.89
C GLU A 454 -10.02 -44.08 24.82
N LEU A 455 -11.29 -44.50 24.84
CA LEU A 455 -11.75 -45.61 25.68
C LEU A 455 -11.38 -46.96 25.05
N THR A 456 -10.78 -47.83 25.86
CA THR A 456 -10.47 -49.22 25.52
C THR A 456 -11.73 -49.99 25.10
N ALA A 457 -11.56 -50.97 24.21
CA ALA A 457 -12.59 -51.67 23.45
C ALA A 457 -13.65 -52.48 24.24
N VAL A 458 -13.93 -52.14 25.50
CA VAL A 458 -14.79 -52.92 26.39
C VAL A 458 -16.12 -52.20 26.72
N ASP A 459 -16.23 -50.88 26.52
CA ASP A 459 -17.48 -50.12 26.80
C ASP A 459 -17.95 -49.27 25.59
N GLN A 460 -17.84 -49.78 24.36
CA GLN A 460 -18.47 -49.13 23.21
C GLN A 460 -19.98 -49.38 23.21
N ASP A 461 -20.77 -48.32 23.37
CA ASP A 461 -22.13 -48.32 22.82
C ASP A 461 -22.03 -48.67 21.32
N LEU A 462 -22.48 -49.87 20.95
CA LEU A 462 -22.37 -50.42 19.59
C LEU A 462 -22.97 -49.49 18.50
N SER A 463 -23.81 -48.53 18.90
CA SER A 463 -24.53 -47.64 18.01
C SER A 463 -23.68 -46.52 17.41
N SER A 464 -22.62 -46.03 18.08
CA SER A 464 -21.83 -44.86 17.64
C SER A 464 -20.53 -45.20 16.89
N ALA A 465 -20.14 -46.49 16.89
CA ALA A 465 -18.86 -46.96 16.32
C ALA A 465 -18.64 -46.59 14.83
N PRO A 466 -19.63 -46.67 13.92
CA PRO A 466 -19.44 -46.30 12.51
C PRO A 466 -19.03 -44.84 12.31
N ALA A 467 -19.69 -43.90 13.01
CA ALA A 467 -19.36 -42.48 12.90
C ALA A 467 -17.97 -42.17 13.48
N LEU A 468 -17.62 -42.82 14.59
CA LEU A 468 -16.31 -42.67 15.23
C LEU A 468 -15.16 -43.15 14.33
N LEU A 469 -15.32 -44.30 13.67
CA LEU A 469 -14.35 -44.80 12.71
C LEU A 469 -14.21 -43.87 11.49
N ALA A 470 -15.32 -43.40 10.94
CA ALA A 470 -15.31 -42.46 9.82
C ALA A 470 -14.64 -41.13 10.17
N LEU A 471 -14.83 -40.62 11.39
CA LEU A 471 -14.16 -39.41 11.89
C LEU A 471 -12.65 -39.62 12.05
N LYS A 472 -12.22 -40.75 12.65
CA LYS A 472 -10.79 -41.10 12.79
C LYS A 472 -10.09 -41.24 11.43
N GLN A 473 -10.76 -41.81 10.45
CA GLN A 473 -10.26 -41.95 9.07
C GLN A 473 -10.35 -40.67 8.25
N LYS A 474 -10.78 -39.54 8.83
CA LYS A 474 -11.02 -38.25 8.14
C LYS A 474 -12.03 -38.35 6.98
N ARG A 475 -12.88 -39.36 7.00
CA ARG A 475 -13.98 -39.56 6.05
C ARG A 475 -15.25 -38.80 6.45
N LEU A 476 -15.43 -38.50 7.73
CA LEU A 476 -16.54 -37.69 8.23
C LEU A 476 -16.04 -36.28 8.56
N THR A 477 -16.76 -35.27 8.10
CA THR A 477 -16.48 -33.86 8.41
C THR A 477 -17.75 -33.11 8.79
N PHE A 478 -17.59 -32.11 9.66
CA PHE A 478 -18.67 -31.26 10.15
C PHE A 478 -18.43 -29.83 9.68
N THR A 479 -19.46 -29.21 9.10
CA THR A 479 -19.39 -27.85 8.57
C THR A 479 -20.72 -27.14 8.78
N TRP A 480 -20.72 -25.81 8.61
CA TRP A 480 -21.96 -25.05 8.56
C TRP A 480 -22.06 -24.15 7.33
N LEU A 481 -23.27 -23.84 6.89
CA LEU A 481 -23.59 -23.02 5.73
C LEU A 481 -24.43 -21.82 6.16
N ASP A 482 -24.06 -20.64 5.67
CA ASP A 482 -24.94 -19.47 5.78
C ASP A 482 -25.93 -19.46 4.60
N GLY A 483 -27.19 -19.73 4.92
CA GLY A 483 -28.27 -19.79 3.94
C GLY A 483 -28.54 -18.45 3.26
N GLU A 484 -28.27 -17.32 3.94
CA GLU A 484 -28.48 -15.97 3.38
C GLU A 484 -27.41 -15.65 2.32
N ALA A 485 -26.16 -16.01 2.60
CA ALA A 485 -25.03 -15.81 1.69
C ALA A 485 -25.04 -16.81 0.52
N GLN A 486 -25.50 -18.05 0.74
CA GLN A 486 -25.38 -19.16 -0.23
C GLN A 486 -26.74 -19.75 -0.63
N LYS A 487 -27.65 -18.90 -1.08
CA LYS A 487 -29.05 -19.26 -1.43
C LYS A 487 -29.14 -20.43 -2.42
N SER A 488 -28.40 -20.37 -3.53
CA SER A 488 -28.45 -21.40 -4.58
C SER A 488 -28.06 -22.78 -4.06
N TYR A 489 -26.97 -22.86 -3.29
CA TYR A 489 -26.50 -24.11 -2.67
C TYR A 489 -27.48 -24.60 -1.60
N CYS A 490 -27.98 -23.68 -0.76
CA CYS A 490 -28.93 -23.97 0.30
C CYS A 490 -30.24 -24.59 -0.23
N PHE A 491 -30.86 -23.94 -1.23
CA PHE A 491 -32.09 -24.46 -1.86
C PHE A 491 -31.89 -25.78 -2.59
N PHE A 492 -30.70 -26.03 -3.16
CA PHE A 492 -30.41 -27.28 -3.87
C PHE A 492 -30.49 -28.52 -2.97
N TYR A 493 -29.96 -28.45 -1.74
CA TYR A 493 -30.00 -29.58 -0.79
C TYR A 493 -31.27 -29.64 0.05
N ILE A 494 -31.84 -28.48 0.42
CA ILE A 494 -32.94 -28.42 1.36
C ILE A 494 -34.31 -28.50 0.69
N ASN A 495 -34.44 -28.20 -0.62
CA ASN A 495 -35.67 -28.20 -1.43
C ASN A 495 -36.91 -28.84 -0.74
N SER A 496 -37.59 -28.05 0.11
CA SER A 496 -38.77 -28.40 0.91
C SER A 496 -39.63 -27.15 1.08
N GLU A 497 -40.86 -27.31 1.57
CA GLU A 497 -41.78 -26.20 1.81
C GLU A 497 -41.17 -25.16 2.79
N ASP A 498 -40.46 -25.64 3.82
CA ASP A 498 -39.82 -24.81 4.85
C ASP A 498 -38.44 -24.25 4.43
N SER A 499 -37.98 -24.53 3.21
CA SER A 499 -36.65 -24.11 2.75
C SER A 499 -36.46 -22.59 2.73
N TYR A 500 -37.55 -21.82 2.62
CA TYR A 500 -37.52 -20.36 2.70
C TYR A 500 -37.19 -19.85 4.10
N GLU A 501 -37.50 -20.59 5.15
CA GLU A 501 -37.16 -20.21 6.52
C GLU A 501 -35.66 -20.39 6.81
N THR A 502 -35.00 -21.31 6.11
CA THR A 502 -33.57 -21.59 6.26
C THR A 502 -32.70 -20.85 5.24
N CYS A 503 -33.17 -20.68 4.00
CA CYS A 503 -32.41 -20.17 2.85
C CYS A 503 -32.99 -18.87 2.23
N GLY A 504 -34.18 -18.44 2.65
CA GLY A 504 -34.95 -17.35 2.04
C GLY A 504 -34.66 -15.96 2.63
N PRO A 505 -35.36 -14.91 2.13
CA PRO A 505 -35.26 -13.54 2.64
C PRO A 505 -35.86 -13.38 4.06
N ARG A 506 -35.49 -12.30 4.77
CA ARG A 506 -35.77 -12.06 6.20
C ARG A 506 -37.23 -11.67 6.53
N ASP A 507 -38.22 -12.36 5.96
CA ASP A 507 -39.64 -12.13 6.25
C ASP A 507 -40.24 -13.19 7.20
N MET A 508 -39.56 -14.34 7.38
CA MET A 508 -40.01 -15.51 8.17
C MET A 508 -39.09 -15.79 9.38
N ILE A 509 -39.58 -16.58 10.34
CA ILE A 509 -38.80 -17.07 11.50
C ILE A 509 -37.56 -17.83 11.02
N ASP A 510 -36.39 -17.55 11.62
CA ASP A 510 -35.13 -18.19 11.24
C ASP A 510 -35.07 -19.63 11.80
N THR A 511 -35.05 -20.65 10.94
CA THR A 511 -34.89 -22.06 11.37
C THR A 511 -33.56 -22.65 10.89
N ALA A 512 -32.94 -23.49 11.72
CA ALA A 512 -31.70 -24.20 11.40
C ALA A 512 -31.97 -25.68 11.10
N GLN A 513 -31.43 -26.18 9.98
CA GLN A 513 -31.61 -27.56 9.52
C GLN A 513 -30.27 -28.29 9.37
N LEU A 514 -30.28 -29.60 9.60
CA LEU A 514 -29.11 -30.45 9.52
C LEU A 514 -29.30 -31.51 8.42
N PHE A 515 -28.28 -31.68 7.58
CA PHE A 515 -28.25 -32.80 6.62
C PHE A 515 -26.84 -33.36 6.47
N ILE A 516 -26.76 -34.57 5.93
CA ILE A 516 -25.51 -35.25 5.61
C ILE A 516 -25.47 -35.57 4.13
N VAL A 517 -24.33 -35.28 3.50
CA VAL A 517 -24.04 -35.60 2.10
C VAL A 517 -23.04 -36.74 2.05
N ARG A 518 -23.43 -37.86 1.45
CA ARG A 518 -22.53 -38.95 1.06
C ARG A 518 -22.01 -38.64 -0.34
N TYR A 519 -20.70 -38.61 -0.47
CA TYR A 519 -20.01 -38.52 -1.75
C TYR A 519 -19.44 -39.89 -2.12
N ASP A 520 -19.55 -40.25 -3.39
CA ASP A 520 -19.03 -41.51 -3.92
C ASP A 520 -18.34 -41.28 -5.27
N ARG A 521 -17.04 -41.58 -5.29
CA ARG A 521 -16.14 -41.33 -6.43
C ARG A 521 -16.08 -42.56 -7.33
N ASN A 522 -16.36 -42.36 -8.61
CA ASN A 522 -16.16 -43.39 -9.63
C ASN A 522 -14.66 -43.64 -9.85
N GLY A 523 -14.24 -44.90 -9.79
CA GLY A 523 -12.82 -45.30 -9.93
C GLY A 523 -12.21 -45.13 -11.34
N THR A 524 -12.92 -44.56 -12.31
CA THR A 524 -12.49 -44.46 -13.72
C THR A 524 -12.21 -43.03 -14.20
N GLU A 525 -12.48 -41.99 -13.40
CA GLU A 525 -12.31 -40.59 -13.80
C GLU A 525 -11.19 -39.93 -12.97
N ASP A 526 -10.06 -39.61 -13.62
CA ASP A 526 -8.94 -38.90 -13.01
C ASP A 526 -9.33 -37.44 -12.69
N VAL A 527 -9.41 -37.14 -11.39
CA VAL A 527 -9.59 -35.77 -10.87
C VAL A 527 -8.29 -34.99 -11.10
N GLY A 528 -8.19 -34.31 -12.24
CA GLY A 528 -7.02 -33.47 -12.55
C GLY A 528 -6.86 -32.95 -13.97
N LYS A 529 -7.69 -33.37 -14.95
CA LYS A 529 -7.60 -32.77 -16.30
C LYS A 529 -8.17 -31.36 -16.30
N GLN A 530 -7.29 -30.36 -16.22
CA GLN A 530 -7.63 -29.00 -16.65
C GLN A 530 -8.09 -29.06 -18.11
N PRO A 531 -9.17 -28.36 -18.49
CA PRO A 531 -9.66 -28.38 -19.87
C PRO A 531 -8.56 -27.82 -20.78
N THR A 532 -8.12 -28.63 -21.73
CA THR A 532 -7.06 -28.31 -22.69
C THR A 532 -7.43 -27.16 -23.63
N ASN A 533 -8.71 -26.75 -23.68
CA ASN A 533 -9.17 -25.63 -24.50
C ASN A 533 -10.34 -24.86 -23.86
N LYS A 534 -10.32 -23.53 -23.94
CA LYS A 534 -11.44 -22.66 -23.49
C LYS A 534 -12.78 -22.96 -24.17
N PHE A 535 -12.77 -23.62 -25.33
CA PHE A 535 -13.95 -24.02 -26.08
C PHE A 535 -14.60 -25.33 -25.58
N SER A 536 -13.86 -26.24 -24.93
CA SER A 536 -14.45 -27.48 -24.40
C SER A 536 -15.27 -27.25 -23.12
N ALA A 537 -14.94 -26.19 -22.36
CA ALA A 537 -15.70 -25.75 -21.19
C ALA A 537 -17.12 -25.24 -21.51
N LEU A 538 -17.40 -24.90 -22.78
CA LEU A 538 -18.68 -24.35 -23.20
C LEU A 538 -19.71 -25.42 -23.61
N TYR A 539 -19.25 -26.63 -23.96
CA TYR A 539 -20.09 -27.72 -24.48
C TYR A 539 -20.14 -28.96 -23.58
N ASN A 540 -19.21 -29.11 -22.64
CA ASN A 540 -19.28 -30.17 -21.64
C ASN A 540 -20.27 -29.78 -20.54
N VAL A 541 -21.49 -30.31 -20.64
CA VAL A 541 -22.40 -30.51 -19.50
C VAL A 541 -21.81 -31.64 -18.65
N GLU A 542 -20.58 -31.47 -18.15
CA GLU A 542 -19.92 -32.47 -17.32
C GLU A 542 -20.56 -32.42 -15.93
N SER A 543 -21.30 -33.49 -15.63
CA SER A 543 -21.79 -33.81 -14.29
C SER A 543 -20.63 -33.85 -13.29
N ASP A 544 -20.90 -33.53 -12.02
CA ASP A 544 -19.89 -33.60 -10.98
C ASP A 544 -19.26 -35.01 -10.88
N PRO A 545 -17.94 -35.11 -10.67
CA PRO A 545 -17.21 -36.38 -10.70
C PRO A 545 -17.54 -37.28 -9.49
N ALA A 546 -17.94 -36.71 -8.36
CA ALA A 546 -18.47 -37.46 -7.23
C ALA A 546 -20.00 -37.46 -7.27
N SER A 547 -20.57 -38.66 -7.24
CA SER A 547 -22.01 -38.84 -7.09
C SER A 547 -22.43 -38.57 -5.65
N GLN A 548 -23.66 -38.07 -5.46
CA GLN A 548 -24.13 -37.55 -4.18
C GLN A 548 -25.42 -38.20 -3.73
N LEU A 549 -25.55 -38.38 -2.42
CA LEU A 549 -26.77 -38.76 -1.74
C LEU A 549 -26.94 -37.94 -0.47
N VAL A 550 -28.15 -37.44 -0.22
CA VAL A 550 -28.43 -36.49 0.85
C VAL A 550 -29.46 -37.08 1.79
N ALA A 551 -29.19 -37.05 3.09
CA ALA A 551 -30.16 -37.40 4.13
C ALA A 551 -30.37 -36.21 5.07
N LYS A 552 -31.64 -35.86 5.29
CA LYS A 552 -32.05 -34.74 6.17
C LYS A 552 -32.37 -35.25 7.56
N TYR A 553 -32.10 -34.44 8.57
CA TYR A 553 -32.42 -34.72 9.97
C TYR A 553 -33.64 -33.92 10.42
N ASN A 554 -34.68 -34.62 10.87
CA ASN A 554 -35.93 -34.04 11.38
C ASN A 554 -36.17 -34.37 12.87
N GLY A 555 -35.12 -34.78 13.59
CA GLY A 555 -35.20 -35.22 14.98
C GLY A 555 -35.01 -34.09 15.99
N SER A 556 -34.84 -34.44 17.27
CA SER A 556 -34.63 -33.46 18.33
C SER A 556 -33.19 -32.97 18.44
N ASN A 557 -32.95 -31.82 19.06
CA ASN A 557 -31.59 -31.25 19.22
C ASN A 557 -30.75 -32.00 20.29
N LYS A 558 -31.09 -33.24 20.63
CA LYS A 558 -30.37 -34.07 21.60
C LYS A 558 -29.12 -34.67 20.94
N ILE A 559 -27.99 -34.57 21.64
CA ILE A 559 -26.68 -34.99 21.16
C ILE A 559 -26.67 -36.50 20.82
N GLU A 560 -27.23 -37.33 21.69
CA GLU A 560 -27.28 -38.80 21.51
C GLU A 560 -28.06 -39.20 20.26
N GLU A 561 -29.19 -38.55 20.01
CA GLU A 561 -30.05 -38.82 18.85
C GLU A 561 -29.35 -38.46 17.54
N ILE A 562 -28.65 -37.31 17.51
CA ILE A 562 -27.87 -36.88 16.34
C ILE A 562 -26.70 -37.83 16.09
N VAL A 563 -25.98 -38.25 17.14
CA VAL A 563 -24.86 -39.21 17.03
C VAL A 563 -25.35 -40.55 16.49
N GLN A 564 -26.46 -41.05 17.01
CA GLN A 564 -27.08 -42.30 16.56
C GLN A 564 -27.50 -42.19 15.09
N TRP A 565 -28.18 -41.11 14.71
CA TRP A 565 -28.59 -40.86 13.34
C TRP A 565 -27.41 -40.81 12.36
N ILE A 566 -26.34 -40.06 12.67
CA ILE A 566 -25.13 -40.00 11.83
C ILE A 566 -24.53 -41.41 11.66
N SER A 567 -24.47 -42.18 12.74
CA SER A 567 -23.87 -43.52 12.74
C SER A 567 -24.69 -44.51 11.91
N GLU A 568 -26.02 -44.44 11.99
CA GLU A 568 -26.92 -45.25 11.17
C GLU A 568 -26.79 -44.90 9.68
N ILE A 569 -26.73 -43.62 9.32
CA ILE A 569 -26.54 -43.20 7.92
C ILE A 569 -25.19 -43.67 7.36
N ILE A 570 -24.11 -43.59 8.15
CA ILE A 570 -22.78 -44.06 7.71
C ILE A 570 -22.78 -45.58 7.56
N LYS A 571 -23.36 -46.30 8.52
CA LYS A 571 -23.48 -47.76 8.46
C LYS A 571 -24.25 -48.20 7.22
N ASP A 572 -25.36 -47.55 6.91
CA ASP A 572 -26.17 -47.84 5.72
C ASP A 572 -25.44 -47.45 4.43
N GLY A 573 -24.77 -46.29 4.41
CA GLY A 573 -24.02 -45.82 3.24
C GLY A 573 -22.76 -46.61 2.91
N ASP A 574 -22.17 -47.29 3.89
CA ASP A 574 -21.00 -48.16 3.72
C ASP A 574 -21.38 -49.62 3.45
N SER A 575 -22.57 -50.07 3.86
CA SER A 575 -23.01 -51.47 3.73
C SER A 575 -23.95 -51.74 2.56
N LYS A 576 -24.70 -50.72 2.10
CA LYS A 576 -25.67 -50.84 1.00
C LYS A 576 -25.17 -50.10 -0.24
N ASP A 577 -25.37 -50.72 -1.41
CA ASP A 577 -25.20 -50.05 -2.70
C ASP A 577 -26.40 -49.11 -2.94
N LEU A 578 -26.29 -47.87 -2.46
CA LEU A 578 -27.34 -46.87 -2.57
C LEU A 578 -27.29 -46.16 -3.95
N PRO A 579 -28.45 -45.83 -4.55
CA PRO A 579 -28.48 -45.08 -5.80
C PRO A 579 -27.92 -43.67 -5.56
N SER A 580 -26.93 -43.27 -6.36
CA SER A 580 -26.30 -41.97 -6.26
C SER A 580 -26.71 -41.07 -7.44
N PHE A 581 -26.95 -39.79 -7.15
CA PHE A 581 -27.37 -38.83 -8.16
C PHE A 581 -26.17 -38.03 -8.66
N LYS A 582 -26.03 -37.95 -9.99
CA LYS A 582 -25.09 -37.07 -10.68
C LYS A 582 -25.83 -35.83 -11.15
N SER A 583 -25.70 -34.75 -10.39
CA SER A 583 -26.21 -33.43 -10.79
C SER A 583 -25.14 -32.40 -10.49
N ARG A 584 -25.12 -31.33 -11.29
CA ARG A 584 -24.16 -30.24 -11.09
C ARG A 584 -24.57 -29.44 -9.87
N THR A 585 -23.70 -29.43 -8.87
CA THR A 585 -23.88 -28.62 -7.67
C THR A 585 -23.65 -27.14 -7.96
N PRO A 586 -24.44 -26.24 -7.33
CA PRO A 586 -24.20 -24.81 -7.41
C PRO A 586 -22.81 -24.45 -6.89
N GLU A 587 -22.18 -23.43 -7.46
CA GLU A 587 -20.88 -22.96 -6.95
C GLU A 587 -21.04 -22.28 -5.59
N LEU A 588 -20.21 -22.68 -4.63
CA LEU A 588 -20.10 -22.04 -3.33
C LEU A 588 -19.53 -20.63 -3.45
N VAL A 589 -19.98 -19.73 -2.60
CA VAL A 589 -19.47 -18.34 -2.56
C VAL A 589 -17.96 -18.35 -2.24
N PRO A 590 -17.14 -17.62 -3.02
CA PRO A 590 -15.71 -17.51 -2.73
C PRO A 590 -15.45 -16.86 -1.37
N GLU A 591 -14.25 -17.07 -0.83
CA GLU A 591 -13.83 -16.33 0.35
C GLU A 591 -13.82 -14.85 0.02
N ASP A 592 -14.40 -14.05 0.92
CA ASP A 592 -14.38 -12.62 0.75
C ASP A 592 -12.95 -12.13 1.00
N ALA A 593 -12.17 -11.88 -0.06
CA ALA A 593 -11.04 -10.98 0.05
C ALA A 593 -11.60 -9.67 0.59
N ASP A 594 -11.15 -9.22 1.77
CA ASP A 594 -11.74 -8.07 2.45
C ASP A 594 -11.75 -6.88 1.49
N SER A 595 -12.95 -6.55 0.98
CA SER A 595 -13.17 -5.40 0.10
C SER A 595 -12.85 -4.11 0.83
N SER A 596 -13.22 -4.02 2.12
CA SER A 596 -12.22 -3.95 3.20
C SER A 596 -10.97 -3.12 2.94
N TRP A 597 -9.95 -3.85 2.52
CA TRP A 597 -8.62 -3.34 2.27
C TRP A 597 -8.49 -2.77 0.87
N SER A 598 -9.23 -3.28 -0.13
CA SER A 598 -9.22 -2.71 -1.49
C SER A 598 -9.86 -1.31 -1.56
N SER A 599 -10.91 -1.06 -0.77
CA SER A 599 -11.52 0.26 -0.63
C SER A 599 -10.74 1.16 0.31
N TRP A 600 -9.79 0.64 1.08
CA TRP A 600 -8.86 1.44 1.89
C TRP A 600 -7.61 1.82 1.08
N THR A 601 -7.07 0.87 0.29
CA THR A 601 -5.99 1.14 -0.67
C THR A 601 -6.46 2.03 -1.82
N GLN A 602 -7.75 2.00 -2.17
CA GLN A 602 -8.35 2.97 -3.12
C GLN A 602 -9.02 4.18 -2.46
N GLY A 603 -9.55 4.06 -1.24
CA GLY A 603 -10.35 5.11 -0.58
C GLY A 603 -9.65 5.93 0.50
N THR A 604 -8.41 5.59 0.87
CA THR A 604 -7.52 6.50 1.60
C THR A 604 -6.08 6.40 1.10
N VAL A 605 -5.87 6.43 -0.21
CA VAL A 605 -4.91 7.45 -0.66
C VAL A 605 -5.67 8.74 -0.50
N SER A 606 -5.53 9.41 0.66
CA SER A 606 -6.07 10.75 0.81
C SER A 606 -5.64 11.53 -0.44
N PRO A 607 -6.56 12.15 -1.20
CA PRO A 607 -6.17 12.94 -2.36
C PRO A 607 -5.22 14.08 -1.95
N SER A 608 -5.11 14.40 -0.65
CA SER A 608 -4.09 15.29 -0.10
C SER A 608 -2.66 14.71 -0.07
N GLY A 609 -2.45 13.41 0.17
CA GLY A 609 -1.12 12.80 0.26
C GLY A 609 -0.47 12.58 -1.10
N GLY A 610 -1.24 12.07 -2.07
CA GLY A 610 -0.79 11.90 -3.45
C GLY A 610 -0.62 13.24 -4.20
N LEU A 611 -1.46 14.23 -3.90
CA LEU A 611 -1.31 15.58 -4.45
C LEU A 611 -0.13 16.30 -3.79
N ASN A 612 0.07 16.20 -2.47
CA ASN A 612 1.23 16.79 -1.80
C ASN A 612 2.54 16.13 -2.24
N HIS A 613 2.58 14.81 -2.43
CA HIS A 613 3.76 14.13 -2.98
C HIS A 613 3.97 14.48 -4.46
N ARG A 614 2.91 14.64 -5.26
CA ARG A 614 3.04 15.10 -6.66
C ARG A 614 3.49 16.55 -6.75
N VAL A 615 2.97 17.43 -5.89
CA VAL A 615 3.34 18.84 -5.80
C VAL A 615 4.76 18.99 -5.24
N LYS A 616 5.13 18.26 -4.18
CA LYS A 616 6.51 18.17 -3.69
C LYS A 616 7.44 17.59 -4.76
N SER A 617 7.06 16.51 -5.45
CA SER A 617 7.86 15.96 -6.55
C SER A 617 8.03 16.95 -7.70
N LEU A 618 7.01 17.75 -8.02
CA LEU A 618 7.08 18.79 -9.05
C LEU A 618 7.94 19.98 -8.59
N LEU A 619 7.80 20.41 -7.33
CA LEU A 619 8.62 21.45 -6.72
C LEU A 619 10.08 21.01 -6.61
N ASN A 620 10.35 19.76 -6.23
CA ASN A 620 11.68 19.19 -6.14
C ASN A 620 12.30 19.08 -7.54
N LYS A 621 11.53 18.65 -8.56
CA LYS A 621 12.00 18.70 -9.96
C LYS A 621 12.34 20.11 -10.40
N ILE A 622 11.53 21.11 -10.03
CA ILE A 622 11.83 22.52 -10.33
C ILE A 622 13.11 22.94 -9.62
N HIS A 623 13.32 22.53 -8.37
CA HIS A 623 14.56 22.80 -7.62
C HIS A 623 15.79 22.15 -8.26
N ASP A 624 15.68 20.93 -8.80
CA ASP A 624 16.79 20.29 -9.53
C ASP A 624 17.17 21.06 -10.81
N TYR A 625 16.22 21.77 -11.42
CA TYR A 625 16.48 22.64 -12.58
C TYR A 625 16.96 24.04 -12.19
N ILE A 626 16.79 24.49 -10.94
CA ILE A 626 17.25 25.82 -10.46
C ILE A 626 18.78 25.96 -10.50
N ASP A 627 19.49 24.83 -10.40
CA ASP A 627 20.95 24.79 -10.48
C ASP A 627 21.48 24.72 -11.93
N ASP A 628 20.61 24.52 -12.94
CA ASP A 628 21.05 24.43 -14.33
C ASP A 628 21.18 25.84 -14.95
N PRO A 629 22.39 26.26 -15.36
CA PRO A 629 22.62 27.58 -15.91
C PRO A 629 21.95 27.77 -17.29
N ARG A 630 21.49 26.68 -17.93
CA ARG A 630 20.83 26.70 -19.24
C ARG A 630 19.35 27.09 -19.17
N VAL A 631 18.71 26.97 -18.00
CA VAL A 631 17.28 27.27 -17.84
C VAL A 631 16.98 28.75 -18.11
N GLY A 632 17.81 29.67 -17.62
CA GLY A 632 17.69 31.10 -17.90
C GLY A 632 17.67 31.41 -19.41
N PRO A 633 18.68 30.95 -20.19
CA PRO A 633 18.69 31.02 -21.65
C PRO A 633 17.47 30.36 -22.34
N PHE A 634 17.00 29.20 -21.88
CA PHE A 634 15.79 28.57 -22.44
C PHE A 634 14.52 29.38 -22.19
N LEU A 635 14.36 29.95 -20.99
CA LEU A 635 13.26 30.86 -20.66
C LEU A 635 13.31 32.13 -21.52
N LEU A 636 14.51 32.66 -21.78
CA LEU A 636 14.71 33.79 -22.69
C LEU A 636 14.28 33.43 -24.13
N LEU A 637 14.72 32.28 -24.63
CA LEU A 637 14.37 31.80 -25.96
C LEU A 637 12.85 31.59 -26.09
N ALA A 638 12.22 30.98 -25.09
CA ALA A 638 10.77 30.81 -25.04
C ALA A 638 10.03 32.15 -25.01
N ALA A 639 10.55 33.14 -24.27
CA ALA A 639 10.00 34.50 -24.28
C ALA A 639 10.08 35.12 -25.67
N LEU A 640 11.24 35.03 -26.35
CA LEU A 640 11.45 35.58 -27.69
C LEU A 640 10.54 34.93 -28.75
N ILE A 641 10.39 33.60 -28.71
CA ILE A 641 9.47 32.87 -29.61
C ILE A 641 8.01 33.29 -29.33
N SER A 642 7.64 33.45 -28.06
CA SER A 642 6.31 33.90 -27.66
C SER A 642 6.03 35.33 -28.14
N PHE A 643 6.97 36.27 -27.96
CA PHE A 643 6.92 37.63 -28.52
C PHE A 643 6.76 37.60 -30.05
N GLY A 644 7.56 36.79 -30.74
CA GLY A 644 7.47 36.63 -32.20
C GLY A 644 6.12 36.09 -32.67
N SER A 645 5.54 35.12 -31.95
CA SER A 645 4.24 34.53 -32.29
C SER A 645 3.07 35.50 -32.10
N VAL A 646 3.11 36.32 -31.03
CA VAL A 646 2.10 37.36 -30.76
C VAL A 646 2.20 38.47 -31.79
N TRP A 647 3.43 38.88 -32.15
CA TRP A 647 3.68 39.85 -33.20
C TRP A 647 3.22 39.35 -34.58
N PHE A 648 3.49 38.09 -34.92
CA PHE A 648 3.07 37.47 -36.19
C PHE A 648 1.54 37.37 -36.31
N LYS A 649 0.85 36.91 -35.26
CA LYS A 649 -0.63 36.84 -35.26
C LYS A 649 -1.28 38.22 -35.38
N ARG A 650 -0.64 39.27 -34.86
CA ARG A 650 -1.18 40.63 -34.91
C ARG A 650 -0.86 41.39 -36.19
N SER A 651 0.31 41.16 -36.79
CA SER A 651 0.65 41.72 -38.10
C SER A 651 -0.29 41.18 -39.19
N GLN A 652 -0.72 39.91 -39.11
CA GLN A 652 -1.78 39.37 -39.99
C GLN A 652 -3.13 40.06 -39.80
N VAL A 653 -3.51 40.41 -38.57
CA VAL A 653 -4.78 41.11 -38.27
C VAL A 653 -4.72 42.60 -38.68
N ALA A 654 -3.54 43.23 -38.67
CA ALA A 654 -3.37 44.61 -39.11
C ALA A 654 -3.37 44.76 -40.66
N GLN A 655 -3.06 43.69 -41.40
CA GLN A 655 -3.09 43.71 -42.86
C GLN A 655 -4.50 43.52 -43.46
N SER A 656 -5.48 43.01 -42.68
CA SER A 656 -6.86 42.84 -43.15
C SER A 656 -7.77 44.06 -42.93
N SER A 657 -7.24 45.16 -42.37
CA SER A 657 -8.01 46.38 -42.07
C SER A 657 -7.48 47.62 -42.82
N LYS A 658 -7.75 47.69 -44.13
CA LYS A 658 -7.84 48.97 -44.86
C LYS A 658 -9.22 49.09 -45.53
N PRO A 659 -9.82 50.30 -45.60
CA PRO A 659 -11.27 50.48 -45.71
C PRO A 659 -11.77 50.64 -47.16
N ASN A 660 -12.84 49.94 -47.52
CA ASN A 660 -13.66 50.27 -48.71
C ASN A 660 -14.83 51.15 -48.26
N HIS A 661 -14.88 52.39 -48.74
CA HIS A 661 -16.04 53.27 -48.61
C HIS A 661 -16.38 53.91 -49.95
N SER A 662 -17.61 53.66 -50.42
CA SER A 662 -18.57 54.53 -51.13
C SER A 662 -19.41 53.64 -52.08
N SER A 663 -20.67 53.30 -51.78
CA SER A 663 -21.90 54.09 -51.69
C SER A 663 -22.59 54.34 -53.04
N GLN A 664 -23.67 53.56 -53.24
CA GLN A 664 -25.03 53.99 -53.66
C GLN A 664 -25.46 54.05 -55.15
N LYS A 665 -26.65 53.45 -55.38
CA LYS A 665 -27.66 53.68 -56.44
C LYS A 665 -27.30 53.15 -57.84
N SER A 666 -28.17 52.54 -58.64
CA SER A 666 -29.64 52.48 -58.68
C SER A 666 -30.11 51.55 -59.83
N LYS A 667 -31.35 51.04 -59.72
CA LYS A 667 -32.31 50.67 -60.79
C LYS A 667 -32.15 49.31 -61.53
N GLU A 668 -33.12 48.42 -61.27
CA GLU A 668 -33.82 47.61 -62.30
C GLU A 668 -34.59 48.56 -63.28
N PRO A 669 -35.01 48.14 -64.51
CA PRO A 669 -35.64 46.84 -64.80
C PRO A 669 -35.34 46.18 -66.18
N GLU A 670 -35.82 44.92 -66.27
CA GLU A 670 -36.45 44.24 -67.42
C GLU A 670 -35.67 43.60 -68.60
N HIS A 671 -36.12 42.35 -68.86
CA HIS A 671 -36.38 41.64 -70.12
C HIS A 671 -35.40 40.59 -70.70
N LEU A 672 -35.90 39.35 -70.71
CA LEU A 672 -35.80 38.22 -71.68
C LEU A 672 -34.49 37.94 -72.43
N ASP A 673 -33.98 36.70 -72.37
CA ASP A 673 -34.40 35.52 -73.15
C ASP A 673 -33.46 34.34 -72.82
N HIS A 674 -34.00 33.15 -72.50
CA HIS A 674 -33.96 31.91 -73.31
C HIS A 674 -32.54 31.37 -73.63
N GLN A 675 -32.19 30.09 -73.54
CA GLN A 675 -32.85 28.78 -73.36
C GLN A 675 -31.65 27.80 -73.21
N THR A 676 -31.58 26.94 -72.18
CA THR A 676 -31.83 25.46 -72.23
C THR A 676 -30.70 24.69 -72.95
N SER A 677 -30.10 23.62 -72.40
CA SER A 677 -30.66 22.27 -72.19
C SER A 677 -29.68 21.44 -71.32
N GLU A 678 -30.06 20.83 -70.18
CA GLU A 678 -30.75 19.54 -69.95
C GLU A 678 -29.78 18.30 -69.86
N PRO A 679 -30.17 17.13 -69.29
CA PRO A 679 -29.68 16.64 -67.98
C PRO A 679 -29.19 15.17 -67.97
N ASP A 680 -28.82 14.62 -66.78
CA ASP A 680 -29.17 13.25 -66.28
C ASP A 680 -28.19 12.79 -65.16
N GLN A 681 -28.67 12.62 -63.91
CA GLN A 681 -29.08 11.35 -63.26
C GLN A 681 -28.01 10.25 -63.14
N SER A 682 -27.50 10.00 -61.91
CA SER A 682 -27.76 8.74 -61.17
C SER A 682 -27.03 8.66 -59.82
N ASN A 683 -27.82 8.60 -58.74
CA ASN A 683 -27.74 7.79 -57.51
C ASN A 683 -26.44 7.63 -56.67
N GLN A 684 -26.55 8.18 -55.45
CA GLN A 684 -25.90 7.89 -54.15
C GLN A 684 -26.08 6.41 -53.67
N PRO A 685 -25.53 5.91 -52.52
CA PRO A 685 -25.13 6.64 -51.29
C PRO A 685 -23.90 6.16 -50.45
N ASN A 686 -23.55 7.02 -49.48
CA ASN A 686 -23.06 6.80 -48.09
C ASN A 686 -21.63 6.31 -47.77
N ALA A 687 -20.89 7.16 -47.02
CA ALA A 687 -20.06 6.76 -45.87
C ALA A 687 -19.69 7.96 -44.96
N LYS A 688 -19.92 7.79 -43.63
CA LYS A 688 -19.15 8.32 -42.47
C LYS A 688 -19.16 9.82 -42.18
N ASP A 689 -19.14 10.33 -40.95
CA ASP A 689 -19.47 9.85 -39.61
C ASP A 689 -19.41 11.08 -38.67
N VAL A 690 -20.29 11.06 -37.67
CA VAL A 690 -20.19 11.71 -36.34
C VAL A 690 -20.01 13.24 -36.23
N THR A 691 -21.16 13.85 -35.99
CA THR A 691 -21.44 15.16 -35.39
C THR A 691 -20.82 15.40 -34.00
N MET A 692 -20.23 16.59 -33.83
CA MET A 692 -20.06 17.28 -32.54
C MET A 692 -21.41 17.53 -31.84
N ARG A 693 -21.48 17.33 -30.51
CA ARG A 693 -22.62 17.81 -29.71
C ARG A 693 -22.21 18.42 -28.35
N LYS A 694 -22.27 19.75 -28.34
CA LYS A 694 -22.61 20.72 -27.28
C LYS A 694 -22.63 20.25 -25.81
N ARG A 695 -21.70 20.83 -25.05
CA ARG A 695 -21.66 20.94 -23.58
C ARG A 695 -22.88 21.73 -23.07
N ARG A 696 -23.71 21.13 -22.20
CA ARG A 696 -24.78 21.81 -21.45
C ARG A 696 -24.33 22.03 -20.00
N THR A 697 -24.31 23.29 -19.58
CA THR A 697 -24.16 23.71 -18.18
C THR A 697 -25.55 23.80 -17.54
N ARG A 698 -25.73 23.27 -16.33
CA ARG A 698 -26.90 23.54 -15.46
C ARG A 698 -26.44 23.80 -14.01
N PRO A 699 -27.22 24.57 -13.23
CA PRO A 699 -26.78 25.26 -12.03
C PRO A 699 -26.93 24.43 -10.75
N ARG A 700 -26.16 24.83 -9.74
CA ARG A 700 -26.04 24.24 -8.40
C ARG A 700 -27.19 24.74 -7.52
N ASN A 701 -27.99 23.83 -6.95
CA ASN A 701 -28.89 24.14 -5.83
C ASN A 701 -28.17 23.77 -4.54
N ASP A 702 -28.07 24.76 -3.64
CA ASP A 702 -27.71 24.61 -2.24
C ASP A 702 -28.92 24.07 -1.44
N LEU A 703 -28.64 23.18 -0.47
CA LEU A 703 -29.36 22.89 0.79
C LEU A 703 -29.26 21.39 1.16
N VAL A 704 -28.18 21.01 1.83
CA VAL A 704 -28.10 19.86 2.75
C VAL A 704 -27.19 20.27 3.93
N PRO A 705 -27.52 19.99 5.20
CA PRO A 705 -26.82 20.52 6.37
C PRO A 705 -25.44 19.85 6.59
N PRO A 706 -24.51 20.50 7.33
CA PRO A 706 -23.19 19.95 7.60
C PRO A 706 -23.28 18.74 8.53
N SER A 707 -22.67 17.63 8.09
CA SER A 707 -22.40 16.42 8.87
C SER A 707 -21.29 16.69 9.89
N MET A 708 -21.59 16.48 11.17
CA MET A 708 -20.63 16.45 12.28
C MET A 708 -19.62 15.31 12.11
N THR A 709 -18.44 15.59 11.55
CA THR A 709 -17.22 14.80 11.79
C THR A 709 -16.01 15.67 11.46
N ASP A 710 -15.72 16.64 12.34
CA ASP A 710 -14.43 17.34 12.46
C ASP A 710 -14.43 18.02 13.85
N VAL A 711 -14.59 17.23 14.91
CA VAL A 711 -14.46 17.70 16.28
C VAL A 711 -13.43 16.81 16.96
N ASP A 712 -12.21 17.32 17.06
CA ASP A 712 -11.22 16.81 18.01
C ASP A 712 -11.80 16.87 19.42
N PRO A 713 -11.58 15.84 20.26
CA PRO A 713 -12.08 15.85 21.63
C PRO A 713 -11.50 17.05 22.40
N LYS A 714 -12.39 17.83 23.04
CA LYS A 714 -12.01 18.72 24.14
C LYS A 714 -11.31 17.86 25.18
N ASP A 715 -10.07 18.23 25.51
CA ASP A 715 -9.14 17.61 26.48
C ASP A 715 -7.89 16.93 25.88
N ALA A 716 -7.63 17.07 24.57
CA ALA A 716 -6.29 16.81 24.03
C ALA A 716 -5.34 17.98 24.37
N TYR A 717 -4.47 17.79 25.37
CA TYR A 717 -3.36 18.70 25.63
C TYR A 717 -2.15 18.27 24.78
N GLN A 718 -1.69 19.14 23.88
CA GLN A 718 -0.36 19.01 23.26
C GLN A 718 0.67 19.37 24.33
N VAL A 719 1.50 18.40 24.71
CA VAL A 719 2.69 18.69 25.53
C VAL A 719 3.67 19.45 24.65
N GLU A 720 3.71 20.77 24.81
CA GLU A 720 4.85 21.59 24.41
C GLU A 720 6.04 21.18 25.28
N PHE A 721 7.08 20.62 24.65
CA PHE A 721 8.38 20.53 25.29
C PHE A 721 8.97 21.93 25.32
N SER A 722 8.96 22.55 26.50
CA SER A 722 9.69 23.78 26.77
C SER A 722 11.18 23.49 26.70
N ASP A 723 11.86 24.20 25.81
CA ASP A 723 13.29 24.43 25.86
C ASP A 723 13.67 24.92 27.26
N SER A 724 14.54 24.17 27.91
CA SER A 724 15.21 24.59 29.13
C SER A 724 16.52 25.28 28.73
N ASP A 725 16.53 26.61 28.82
CA ASP A 725 17.74 27.41 28.92
C ASP A 725 17.74 28.18 30.24
N THR A 726 18.90 28.11 30.92
CA THR A 726 19.42 28.99 31.98
C THR A 726 18.80 28.94 33.39
N GLY A 727 19.65 28.53 34.36
CA GLY A 727 19.45 28.65 35.81
C GLY A 727 20.11 27.54 36.60
#